data_AF-A0A2E8AX16-F1
#
_entry.id   AF-A0A2E8AX16-F1
#
_cell.length_a   1.000
_cell.length_b   1.000
_cell.length_c   1.000
_cell.angle_alpha   90.00
_cell.angle_beta   90.00
_cell.angle_gamma   90.00
#
_symmetry.space_group_name_H-M   'P 1'
#
loop_
_entity.id
_entity.type
_entity.pdbx_description
1 polymer ?
#
loop_
_entity_poly.entity_id
_entity_poly.type
_entity_poly.pdbx_seq_one_letter_code
_entity_poly.pdbx_strand_id
1 'polypeptide(L)'
;MALRIRGTEALLVAVVLLYSWCYVADFQLRLSQWQYSDNPITFACAAKFPEFFDNDFVANNQLSVWRRFALRASMQNWIPTLLYTRWDIDPYPVTRCLTFLQGAAIGLGIFVFVNVVTRNSLFSLIATVFCYLSNPWGLNLANYGFDSSWTFMPYPAHAALGAVVVALALMMTEKYWRWAFVFALYAGLMHPTMGPYCFAVMGSYYLGKRCFRQVSSWRLALVLFTLALFAIPIVLAGSGNQGTPVDRDELFAGLLLNRHHVPWTGEARFQHAWPALTIWLTLCFLGWGHCDQFTKHYRFLWFSALFTATLLSLSHVAGFLFRIPFLLGITGLRSIMLLSLVSLPVVIAYMIENLRSGSSVRRMCAILFFVLPFLGEEYVLIGYVTLSLVLMEFGDGQVGPWKLALSQKAQRVCHVSAMLVLIVWMASFIVLAGIDVERPGLIFRTHSILTWHALAALGEAANPPWMLRLLVVVFSLVLCGLVGLGHGRWSHWAPLFYSRSELSHRVLWILVLGYCSCFLANAWLNRAAPLNLDSPILQAQRWAQSHGLLQTVRRGVQGFPVLEAQQWARKHTPSDSLFLTTWRNAWIATARRRHFYPITFEFYSYKGFEENKARRDRLLEFYGIQQEFAALNRGPGLRKLQRQMLRGFGDDEWLRFADEFAVTHLVTIKNRFYRTRPLTFPVVFQNESVRIYELKRNRHADKQTQ
;
A
#
# COMPACT_ATOMS: atom_id res chain seq x y z
N MET A 1 -35.18 5.91 8.11
CA MET A 1 -34.16 5.35 9.02
C MET A 1 -33.43 6.54 9.66
N ALA A 2 -33.95 7.07 10.76
CA ALA A 2 -33.25 8.12 11.51
C ALA A 2 -32.17 7.46 12.38
N LEU A 3 -30.94 7.43 11.88
CA LEU A 3 -29.78 7.02 12.69
C LEU A 3 -29.62 8.04 13.81
N ARG A 4 -30.00 7.68 15.05
CA ARG A 4 -29.44 8.32 16.24
C ARG A 4 -27.95 7.95 16.28
N ILE A 5 -27.13 8.74 15.59
CA ILE A 5 -25.68 8.62 15.61
C ILE A 5 -25.25 8.82 17.06
N ARG A 6 -24.70 7.78 17.68
CA ARG A 6 -24.11 7.88 19.03
C ARG A 6 -22.83 8.73 18.94
N GLY A 7 -22.43 9.37 20.04
CA GLY A 7 -21.23 10.23 20.05
C GLY A 7 -19.96 9.55 19.50
N THR A 8 -19.80 8.24 19.71
CA THR A 8 -18.71 7.42 19.14
C THR A 8 -18.75 7.34 17.62
N GLU A 9 -19.93 7.19 17.04
CA GLU A 9 -20.14 7.07 15.60
C GLU A 9 -19.92 8.43 14.90
N ALA A 10 -20.39 9.52 15.52
CA ALA A 10 -20.15 10.88 15.02
C ALA A 10 -18.65 11.21 15.03
N LEU A 11 -17.96 10.89 16.13
CA LEU A 11 -16.51 11.08 16.25
C LEU A 11 -15.75 10.27 15.20
N LEU A 12 -16.11 9.01 15.00
CA LEU A 12 -15.50 8.17 13.96
C LEU A 12 -15.64 8.82 12.57
N VAL A 13 -16.88 9.18 12.20
CA VAL A 13 -17.16 9.78 10.89
C VAL A 13 -16.32 11.04 10.72
N ALA A 14 -16.28 11.91 11.73
CA ALA A 14 -15.45 13.11 11.71
C ALA A 14 -13.96 12.78 11.53
N VAL A 15 -13.40 11.86 12.32
CA VAL A 15 -11.98 11.47 12.26
C VAL A 15 -11.63 10.88 10.89
N VAL A 16 -12.44 9.96 10.37
CA VAL A 16 -12.19 9.29 9.08
C VAL A 16 -12.30 10.28 7.91
N LEU A 17 -13.29 11.17 7.93
CA LEU A 17 -13.45 12.20 6.89
C LEU A 17 -12.33 13.24 6.96
N LEU A 18 -11.97 13.74 8.15
CA LEU A 18 -10.87 14.69 8.33
C LEU A 18 -9.53 14.09 7.92
N TYR A 19 -9.27 12.84 8.30
CA TYR A 19 -8.05 12.14 7.88
C TYR A 19 -8.00 11.98 6.37
N SER A 20 -9.09 11.50 5.75
CA SER A 20 -9.16 11.37 4.29
C SER A 20 -8.98 12.71 3.60
N TRP A 21 -9.57 13.78 4.14
CA TRP A 21 -9.42 15.15 3.64
C TRP A 21 -7.97 15.63 3.68
N CYS A 22 -7.27 15.45 4.80
CA CYS A 22 -5.87 15.86 4.96
C CYS A 22 -4.97 15.27 3.87
N TYR A 23 -5.20 14.02 3.47
CA TYR A 23 -4.41 13.33 2.45
C TYR A 23 -4.80 13.65 1.00
N VAL A 24 -6.04 14.10 0.73
CA VAL A 24 -6.45 14.57 -0.60
C VAL A 24 -6.34 16.08 -0.76
N ALA A 25 -5.93 16.82 0.28
CA ALA A 25 -5.75 18.26 0.25
C ALA A 25 -4.65 18.67 -0.76
N ASP A 26 -3.55 17.92 -0.80
CA ASP A 26 -2.40 18.07 -1.70
C ASP A 26 -2.42 17.07 -2.87
N PHE A 27 -3.61 16.63 -3.28
CA PHE A 27 -3.78 15.57 -4.28
C PHE A 27 -3.00 15.82 -5.58
N GLN A 28 -2.93 17.07 -6.06
CA GLN A 28 -2.18 17.42 -7.28
C GLN A 28 -0.68 17.17 -7.13
N LEU A 29 -0.12 17.52 -5.96
CA LEU A 29 1.29 17.35 -5.65
C LEU A 29 1.64 15.87 -5.51
N ARG A 30 0.77 15.08 -4.91
CA ARG A 30 1.01 13.64 -4.80
C ARG A 30 0.86 12.95 -6.15
N LEU A 31 -0.12 13.37 -6.95
CA LEU A 31 -0.33 12.86 -8.30
C LEU A 31 0.87 13.18 -9.21
N SER A 32 1.47 14.38 -9.12
CA SER A 32 2.65 14.73 -9.93
C SER A 32 3.87 13.84 -9.64
N GLN A 33 3.97 13.34 -8.41
CA GLN A 33 5.02 12.42 -7.94
C GLN A 33 4.71 10.94 -8.19
N TRP A 34 3.48 10.62 -8.57
CA TRP A 34 3.05 9.24 -8.76
C TRP A 34 3.85 8.60 -9.89
N GLN A 35 4.32 7.36 -9.70
CA GLN A 35 5.37 6.79 -10.55
C GLN A 35 4.90 6.40 -11.96
N TYR A 36 3.59 6.32 -12.22
CA TYR A 36 3.07 5.81 -13.49
C TYR A 36 1.92 6.66 -14.00
N SER A 37 1.87 6.87 -15.31
CA SER A 37 0.67 7.41 -15.96
C SER A 37 -0.51 6.41 -15.97
N ASP A 38 -0.50 5.35 -15.16
CA ASP A 38 -1.58 4.36 -15.02
C ASP A 38 -2.59 4.82 -13.95
N ASN A 39 -3.44 5.79 -14.31
CA ASN A 39 -4.44 6.37 -13.41
C ASN A 39 -5.67 6.86 -14.19
N PRO A 40 -6.81 7.11 -13.51
CA PRO A 40 -8.07 7.43 -14.20
C PRO A 40 -8.01 8.67 -15.09
N ILE A 41 -7.21 9.68 -14.72
CA ILE A 41 -7.09 10.93 -15.48
C ILE A 41 -6.40 10.68 -16.82
N THR A 42 -5.33 9.87 -16.82
CA THR A 42 -4.67 9.46 -18.07
C THR A 42 -5.64 8.75 -19.01
N PHE A 43 -6.40 7.78 -18.49
CA PHE A 43 -7.35 7.03 -19.33
C PHE A 43 -8.48 7.90 -19.87
N ALA A 44 -8.98 8.84 -19.06
CA ALA A 44 -9.98 9.81 -19.50
C ALA A 44 -9.44 10.70 -20.63
N CYS A 45 -8.22 11.24 -20.49
CA CYS A 45 -7.59 12.06 -21.53
C CYS A 45 -7.34 11.26 -22.80
N ALA A 46 -6.80 10.05 -22.67
CA ALA A 46 -6.53 9.17 -23.79
C ALA A 46 -7.82 8.70 -24.49
N ALA A 47 -8.94 8.58 -23.79
CA ALA A 47 -10.22 8.23 -24.40
C ALA A 47 -10.89 9.41 -25.11
N LYS A 48 -10.70 10.63 -24.59
CA LYS A 48 -11.25 11.84 -25.20
C LYS A 48 -10.47 12.29 -26.45
N PHE A 49 -9.16 12.09 -26.45
CA PHE A 49 -8.27 12.52 -27.54
C PHE A 49 -7.36 11.36 -27.99
N PRO A 50 -7.93 10.26 -28.52
CA PRO A 50 -7.15 9.08 -28.89
C PRO A 50 -6.01 9.39 -29.88
N GLU A 51 -6.24 10.29 -30.82
CA GLU A 51 -5.29 10.73 -31.84
C GLU A 51 -3.96 11.24 -31.26
N PHE A 52 -3.98 11.81 -30.04
CA PHE A 52 -2.77 12.28 -29.40
C PHE A 52 -1.99 11.16 -28.69
N PHE A 53 -2.64 10.05 -28.31
CA PHE A 53 -2.07 9.05 -27.42
C PHE A 53 -1.95 7.64 -28.03
N ASP A 54 -2.36 7.42 -29.28
CA ASP A 54 -2.41 6.07 -29.86
C ASP A 54 -1.04 5.39 -30.01
N ASN A 55 0.04 6.19 -30.08
CA ASN A 55 1.44 5.72 -30.11
C ASN A 55 2.17 5.88 -28.77
N ASP A 56 1.46 6.28 -27.71
CA ASP A 56 2.04 6.40 -26.38
C ASP A 56 2.07 5.06 -25.65
N PHE A 57 2.96 4.98 -24.68
CA PHE A 57 3.10 3.79 -23.86
C PHE A 57 3.04 4.14 -22.38
N VAL A 58 2.11 3.52 -21.65
CA VAL A 58 1.95 3.69 -20.20
C VAL A 58 2.43 2.43 -19.51
N ALA A 59 3.47 2.59 -18.69
CA ALA A 59 4.16 1.46 -18.05
C ALA A 59 4.42 0.36 -19.09
N ASN A 60 5.10 0.68 -20.19
CA ASN A 60 5.40 -0.23 -21.29
C ASN A 60 4.24 -0.86 -22.08
N ASN A 61 2.99 -0.65 -21.69
CA ASN A 61 1.87 -1.09 -22.49
C ASN A 61 1.51 -0.02 -23.51
N GLN A 62 1.32 -0.40 -24.77
CA GLN A 62 0.76 0.51 -25.75
C GLN A 62 -0.60 1.02 -25.25
N LEU A 63 -0.75 2.32 -25.15
CA LEU A 63 -1.89 2.94 -24.48
C LEU A 63 -3.19 2.69 -25.26
N SER A 64 -3.15 2.66 -26.59
CA SER A 64 -4.31 2.33 -27.44
C SER A 64 -4.91 0.95 -27.13
N VAL A 65 -4.06 -0.06 -26.89
CA VAL A 65 -4.44 -1.42 -26.50
C VAL A 65 -4.86 -1.46 -25.02
N TRP A 66 -4.00 -0.93 -24.14
CA TRP A 66 -4.18 -1.04 -22.69
C TRP A 66 -5.38 -0.24 -22.16
N ARG A 67 -5.64 0.95 -22.71
CA ARG A 67 -6.74 1.83 -22.32
C ARG A 67 -8.08 1.11 -22.32
N ARG A 68 -8.38 0.32 -23.37
CA ARG A 68 -9.68 -0.37 -23.49
C ARG A 68 -9.88 -1.39 -22.37
N PHE A 69 -8.85 -2.20 -22.10
CA PHE A 69 -8.89 -3.15 -20.99
C PHE A 69 -9.00 -2.43 -19.64
N ALA A 70 -8.14 -1.43 -19.39
CA ALA A 70 -8.11 -0.72 -18.11
C ALA A 70 -9.42 0.01 -17.79
N LEU A 71 -10.07 0.60 -18.81
CA LEU A 71 -11.39 1.23 -18.67
C LEU A 71 -12.47 0.20 -18.33
N ARG A 72 -12.51 -0.93 -19.04
CA ARG A 72 -13.54 -1.96 -18.82
C ARG A 72 -13.35 -2.73 -17.52
N ALA A 73 -12.11 -2.85 -17.04
CA ALA A 73 -11.80 -3.63 -15.85
C ALA A 73 -12.09 -2.92 -14.51
N SER A 74 -12.32 -1.60 -14.51
CA SER A 74 -12.52 -0.85 -13.26
C SER A 74 -13.40 0.39 -13.41
N MET A 75 -14.40 0.49 -12.54
CA MET A 75 -15.25 1.66 -12.37
C MET A 75 -14.52 2.93 -11.95
N GLN A 76 -13.40 2.79 -11.24
CA GLN A 76 -12.55 3.93 -10.94
C GLN A 76 -11.97 4.57 -12.20
N ASN A 77 -11.83 3.83 -13.30
CA ASN A 77 -11.34 4.33 -14.59
C ASN A 77 -12.47 4.78 -15.51
N TRP A 78 -13.55 3.99 -15.65
CA TRP A 78 -14.61 4.33 -16.60
C TRP A 78 -15.54 5.45 -16.13
N ILE A 79 -15.76 5.68 -14.83
CA ILE A 79 -16.56 6.83 -14.37
C ILE A 79 -15.93 8.17 -14.79
N PRO A 80 -14.67 8.50 -14.42
CA PRO A 80 -14.07 9.77 -14.84
C PRO A 80 -13.99 9.91 -16.35
N THR A 81 -13.77 8.79 -17.05
CA THR A 81 -13.71 8.76 -18.52
C THR A 81 -15.06 9.06 -19.16
N LEU A 82 -16.13 8.42 -18.69
CA LEU A 82 -17.48 8.68 -19.18
C LEU A 82 -17.88 10.14 -18.93
N LEU A 83 -17.62 10.63 -17.71
CA LEU A 83 -17.89 12.01 -17.33
C LEU A 83 -17.17 13.03 -18.23
N TYR A 84 -15.91 12.77 -18.54
CA TYR A 84 -15.11 13.66 -19.37
C TYR A 84 -15.44 13.59 -20.87
N THR A 85 -15.71 12.39 -21.38
CA THR A 85 -16.00 12.17 -22.81
C THR A 85 -17.42 12.59 -23.20
N ARG A 86 -18.39 12.44 -22.29
CA ARG A 86 -19.81 12.74 -22.59
C ARG A 86 -20.26 14.12 -22.14
N TRP A 87 -19.73 14.63 -21.03
CA TRP A 87 -20.19 15.87 -20.41
C TRP A 87 -19.08 16.89 -20.17
N ASP A 88 -17.86 16.63 -20.65
CA ASP A 88 -16.68 17.50 -20.48
C ASP A 88 -16.35 17.87 -19.02
N ILE A 89 -16.73 17.00 -18.08
CA ILE A 89 -16.37 17.18 -16.68
C ILE A 89 -14.91 16.79 -16.51
N ASP A 90 -14.07 17.72 -16.04
CA ASP A 90 -12.65 17.48 -15.80
C ASP A 90 -12.46 16.21 -14.93
N PRO A 91 -11.65 15.22 -15.37
CA PRO A 91 -11.46 13.98 -14.61
C PRO A 91 -10.70 14.18 -13.30
N TYR A 92 -10.01 15.32 -13.11
CA TYR A 92 -9.26 15.62 -11.89
C TYR A 92 -10.15 15.70 -10.63
N PRO A 93 -11.16 16.58 -10.53
CA PRO A 93 -12.04 16.65 -9.36
C PRO A 93 -12.80 15.34 -9.11
N VAL A 94 -13.20 14.63 -10.16
CA VAL A 94 -13.87 13.32 -10.04
C VAL A 94 -12.92 12.31 -9.40
N THR A 95 -11.69 12.20 -9.91
CA THR A 95 -10.70 11.26 -9.37
C THR A 95 -10.34 11.59 -7.92
N ARG A 96 -10.17 12.88 -7.60
CA ARG A 96 -9.93 13.35 -6.22
C ARG A 96 -11.07 12.97 -5.28
N CYS A 97 -12.32 13.13 -5.72
CA CYS A 97 -13.51 12.73 -4.96
C CYS A 97 -13.55 11.21 -4.75
N LEU A 98 -13.29 10.41 -5.79
CA LEU A 98 -13.21 8.95 -5.67
C LEU A 98 -12.11 8.52 -4.69
N THR A 99 -10.95 9.16 -4.71
CA THR A 99 -9.86 8.88 -3.76
C THR A 99 -10.24 9.25 -2.32
N PHE A 100 -10.94 10.36 -2.12
CA PHE A 100 -11.48 10.73 -0.81
C PHE A 100 -12.47 9.68 -0.29
N LEU A 101 -13.43 9.27 -1.13
CA LEU A 101 -14.43 8.26 -0.80
C LEU A 101 -13.80 6.90 -0.55
N GLN A 102 -12.77 6.51 -1.31
CA GLN A 102 -11.96 5.32 -1.08
C GLN A 102 -11.38 5.34 0.34
N GLY A 103 -10.71 6.45 0.71
CA GLY A 103 -10.16 6.64 2.05
C GLY A 103 -11.24 6.44 3.11
N ALA A 104 -12.35 7.15 3.00
CA ALA A 104 -13.43 7.08 3.98
C ALA A 104 -14.10 5.70 4.06
N ALA A 105 -14.32 5.05 2.92
CA ALA A 105 -14.99 3.75 2.82
C ALA A 105 -14.19 2.64 3.51
N ILE A 106 -12.85 2.68 3.46
CA ILE A 106 -11.99 1.70 4.17
C ILE A 106 -12.24 1.80 5.68
N GLY A 107 -12.15 3.00 6.25
CA GLY A 107 -12.32 3.21 7.69
C GLY A 107 -13.73 2.85 8.17
N LEU A 108 -14.75 3.31 7.44
CA LEU A 108 -16.14 2.95 7.74
C LEU A 108 -16.39 1.45 7.60
N GLY A 109 -15.79 0.79 6.60
CA GLY A 109 -15.91 -0.65 6.41
C GLY A 109 -15.33 -1.44 7.58
N ILE A 110 -14.12 -1.08 8.02
CA ILE A 110 -13.48 -1.70 9.19
C ILE A 110 -14.32 -1.51 10.45
N PHE A 111 -14.81 -0.29 10.68
CA PHE A 111 -15.68 -0.02 11.81
C PHE A 111 -16.94 -0.88 11.79
N VAL A 112 -17.65 -0.95 10.65
CA VAL A 112 -18.86 -1.76 10.50
C VAL A 112 -18.54 -3.23 10.76
N PHE A 113 -17.47 -3.77 10.17
CA PHE A 113 -17.08 -5.17 10.34
C PHE A 113 -16.76 -5.51 11.79
N VAL A 114 -15.87 -4.74 12.43
CA VAL A 114 -15.49 -4.98 13.83
C VAL A 114 -16.71 -4.82 14.75
N ASN A 115 -17.62 -3.87 14.46
CA ASN A 115 -18.82 -3.67 15.27
C ASN A 115 -19.81 -4.83 15.11
N VAL A 116 -19.99 -5.38 13.91
CA VAL A 116 -20.82 -6.56 13.69
C VAL A 116 -20.26 -7.76 14.46
N VAL A 117 -18.94 -7.93 14.50
CA VAL A 117 -18.28 -9.06 15.17
C VAL A 117 -18.28 -8.91 16.69
N THR A 118 -17.90 -7.73 17.20
CA THR A 118 -17.66 -7.49 18.63
C THR A 118 -18.84 -6.88 19.37
N ARG A 119 -19.81 -6.29 18.64
CA ARG A 119 -20.93 -5.48 19.17
C ARG A 119 -20.46 -4.33 20.06
N ASN A 120 -19.24 -3.84 19.83
CA ASN A 120 -18.62 -2.79 20.64
C ASN A 120 -18.08 -1.68 19.74
N SER A 121 -18.79 -0.55 19.73
CA SER A 121 -18.42 0.63 18.92
C SER A 121 -17.04 1.19 19.26
N LEU A 122 -16.61 1.05 20.52
CA LEU A 122 -15.34 1.58 20.98
C LEU A 122 -14.17 0.68 20.54
N PHE A 123 -14.35 -0.65 20.56
CA PHE A 123 -13.39 -1.58 19.96
C PHE A 123 -13.26 -1.33 18.46
N SER A 124 -14.38 -1.04 17.81
CA SER A 124 -14.46 -0.77 16.38
C SER A 124 -13.74 0.54 16.01
N LEU A 125 -13.85 1.56 16.86
CA LEU A 125 -13.11 2.82 16.70
C LEU A 125 -11.60 2.61 16.85
N ILE A 126 -11.16 1.91 17.90
CA ILE A 126 -9.74 1.57 18.10
C ILE A 126 -9.18 0.79 16.92
N ALA A 127 -9.91 -0.24 16.48
CA ALA A 127 -9.51 -1.05 15.33
C ALA A 127 -9.37 -0.19 14.07
N THR A 128 -10.32 0.73 13.83
CA THR A 128 -10.28 1.60 12.65
C THR A 128 -9.06 2.51 12.64
N VAL A 129 -8.76 3.20 13.75
CA VAL A 129 -7.59 4.09 13.81
C VAL A 129 -6.29 3.28 13.77
N PHE A 130 -6.24 2.16 14.50
CA PHE A 130 -5.10 1.23 14.43
C PHE A 130 -4.84 0.77 13.00
N CYS A 131 -5.87 0.47 12.20
CA CYS A 131 -5.65 0.00 10.83
C CYS A 131 -5.12 1.08 9.88
N TYR A 132 -5.50 2.35 10.03
CA TYR A 132 -4.89 3.39 9.20
C TYR A 132 -3.42 3.63 9.52
N LEU A 133 -2.99 3.37 10.76
CA LEU A 133 -1.61 3.51 11.19
C LEU A 133 -0.77 2.28 10.83
N SER A 134 -1.28 1.10 11.15
CA SER A 134 -0.57 -0.16 10.95
C SER A 134 -0.68 -0.70 9.53
N ASN A 135 -1.71 -0.27 8.77
CA ASN A 135 -1.95 -0.71 7.40
C ASN A 135 -2.02 -2.25 7.25
N PRO A 136 -2.93 -2.95 7.95
CA PRO A 136 -3.01 -4.42 7.90
C PRO A 136 -3.46 -4.94 6.55
N TRP A 137 -4.11 -4.10 5.74
CA TRP A 137 -4.37 -4.45 4.36
C TRP A 137 -3.09 -4.44 3.49
N GLY A 138 -2.01 -3.84 3.98
CA GLY A 138 -0.66 -3.99 3.42
C GLY A 138 -0.07 -5.39 3.61
N LEU A 139 -0.60 -6.24 4.52
CA LEU A 139 -0.17 -7.64 4.72
C LEU A 139 -0.56 -8.50 3.52
N ASN A 140 0.29 -8.46 2.50
CA ASN A 140 0.07 -9.07 1.22
C ASN A 140 1.40 -9.58 0.67
N LEU A 141 1.52 -10.91 0.49
CA LEU A 141 2.74 -11.55 0.03
C LEU A 141 3.08 -11.25 -1.44
N ALA A 142 2.17 -10.62 -2.20
CA ALA A 142 2.31 -10.31 -3.62
C ALA A 142 1.97 -8.84 -3.98
N ASN A 143 2.15 -7.90 -3.04
CA ASN A 143 1.92 -6.46 -3.26
C ASN A 143 3.19 -5.60 -3.05
N TYR A 144 3.11 -4.32 -3.40
CA TYR A 144 4.19 -3.34 -3.32
C TYR A 144 4.52 -2.86 -1.89
N GLY A 145 4.68 -3.76 -0.91
CA GLY A 145 5.11 -3.41 0.44
C GLY A 145 4.08 -2.65 1.31
N PHE A 146 4.47 -2.35 2.55
CA PHE A 146 3.63 -1.84 3.65
C PHE A 146 3.53 -0.31 3.74
N ASP A 147 3.35 0.39 2.63
CA ASP A 147 3.39 1.86 2.65
C ASP A 147 1.97 2.45 2.75
N SER A 148 1.64 3.02 3.91
CA SER A 148 0.30 3.57 4.19
C SER A 148 -0.02 4.79 3.32
N SER A 149 1.01 5.47 2.80
CA SER A 149 0.86 6.65 1.95
C SER A 149 0.16 6.36 0.60
N TRP A 150 0.14 5.10 0.17
CA TRP A 150 -0.56 4.66 -1.06
C TRP A 150 -2.07 4.52 -0.86
N THR A 151 -2.55 4.50 0.38
CA THR A 151 -3.98 4.38 0.70
C THR A 151 -4.79 5.55 0.11
N PHE A 152 -4.15 6.72 -0.02
CA PHE A 152 -4.79 7.95 -0.50
C PHE A 152 -4.41 8.32 -1.93
N MET A 153 -3.92 7.35 -2.71
CA MET A 153 -3.76 7.47 -4.15
C MET A 153 -4.92 6.77 -4.86
N PRO A 154 -5.31 7.20 -6.07
CA PRO A 154 -6.37 6.54 -6.82
C PRO A 154 -5.91 5.13 -7.19
N TYR A 155 -6.31 4.13 -6.41
CA TYR A 155 -5.89 2.75 -6.58
C TYR A 155 -7.08 1.80 -6.43
N PRO A 156 -7.47 1.05 -7.47
CA PRO A 156 -8.77 0.37 -7.44
C PRO A 156 -8.89 -0.74 -6.40
N ALA A 157 -7.78 -1.38 -6.01
CA ALA A 157 -7.84 -2.39 -4.95
C ALA A 157 -8.19 -1.76 -3.60
N HIS A 158 -7.69 -0.56 -3.31
CA HIS A 158 -8.05 0.19 -2.09
C HIS A 158 -9.50 0.68 -2.17
N ALA A 159 -9.95 1.18 -3.33
CA ALA A 159 -11.34 1.60 -3.53
C ALA A 159 -12.35 0.44 -3.32
N ALA A 160 -11.97 -0.78 -3.68
CA ALA A 160 -12.79 -1.97 -3.46
C ALA A 160 -12.81 -2.42 -1.98
N LEU A 161 -11.75 -2.16 -1.22
CA LEU A 161 -11.51 -2.76 0.09
C LEU A 161 -12.61 -2.47 1.11
N GLY A 162 -13.05 -1.22 1.21
CA GLY A 162 -14.13 -0.83 2.12
C GLY A 162 -15.42 -1.62 1.87
N ALA A 163 -15.78 -1.78 0.59
CA ALA A 163 -16.96 -2.55 0.20
C ALA A 163 -16.78 -4.06 0.44
N VAL A 164 -15.59 -4.62 0.21
CA VAL A 164 -15.30 -6.03 0.57
C VAL A 164 -15.55 -6.26 2.06
N VAL A 165 -14.99 -5.42 2.92
CA VAL A 165 -15.11 -5.58 4.37
C VAL A 165 -16.57 -5.44 4.84
N VAL A 166 -17.33 -4.50 4.26
CA VAL A 166 -18.77 -4.37 4.52
C VAL A 166 -19.54 -5.60 4.02
N ALA A 167 -19.22 -6.13 2.84
CA ALA A 167 -19.86 -7.34 2.33
C ALA A 167 -19.66 -8.53 3.28
N LEU A 168 -18.43 -8.74 3.75
CA LEU A 168 -18.08 -9.79 4.71
C LEU A 168 -18.76 -9.57 6.08
N ALA A 169 -18.99 -8.33 6.50
CA ALA A 169 -19.76 -8.01 7.70
C ALA A 169 -21.23 -8.40 7.52
N LEU A 170 -21.87 -7.92 6.47
CA LEU A 170 -23.31 -8.04 6.25
C LEU A 170 -23.73 -9.48 5.95
N MET A 171 -22.88 -10.28 5.29
CA MET A 171 -23.18 -11.69 4.99
C MET A 171 -23.35 -12.55 6.25
N MET A 172 -22.77 -12.13 7.39
CA MET A 172 -22.92 -12.80 8.68
C MET A 172 -24.24 -12.44 9.39
N THR A 173 -24.99 -11.47 8.87
CA THR A 173 -26.23 -10.97 9.49
C THR A 173 -27.47 -11.55 8.79
N GLU A 174 -28.48 -11.97 9.55
CA GLU A 174 -29.72 -12.49 8.93
C GLU A 174 -30.62 -11.40 8.34
N LYS A 175 -30.52 -10.16 8.83
CA LYS A 175 -31.37 -9.06 8.36
C LYS A 175 -30.87 -8.41 7.06
N TYR A 176 -29.54 -8.33 6.88
CA TYR A 176 -28.94 -7.51 5.81
C TYR A 176 -28.06 -8.30 4.84
N TRP A 177 -28.07 -9.63 4.89
CA TRP A 177 -27.22 -10.46 4.02
C TRP A 177 -27.36 -10.15 2.52
N ARG A 178 -28.54 -9.71 2.05
CA ARG A 178 -28.77 -9.36 0.63
C ARG A 178 -27.87 -8.20 0.18
N TRP A 179 -27.64 -7.23 1.06
CA TRP A 179 -26.75 -6.11 0.78
C TRP A 179 -25.29 -6.52 0.64
N ALA A 180 -24.89 -7.65 1.23
CA ALA A 180 -23.53 -8.19 1.04
C ALA A 180 -23.21 -8.44 -0.44
N PHE A 181 -24.19 -8.92 -1.21
CA PHE A 181 -24.04 -9.16 -2.65
C PHE A 181 -23.89 -7.86 -3.45
N VAL A 182 -24.59 -6.80 -3.06
CA VAL A 182 -24.46 -5.47 -3.68
C VAL A 182 -23.06 -4.90 -3.44
N PHE A 183 -22.57 -4.96 -2.20
CA PHE A 183 -21.21 -4.51 -1.86
C PHE A 183 -20.12 -5.37 -2.52
N ALA A 184 -20.32 -6.69 -2.60
CA ALA A 184 -19.40 -7.59 -3.30
C ALA A 184 -19.35 -7.30 -4.81
N LEU A 185 -20.50 -7.04 -5.43
CA LEU A 185 -20.58 -6.63 -6.84
C LEU A 185 -19.86 -5.29 -7.05
N TYR A 186 -20.11 -4.29 -6.21
CA TYR A 186 -19.40 -3.01 -6.26
C TYR A 186 -17.89 -3.20 -6.12
N ALA A 187 -17.43 -4.03 -5.18
CA ALA A 187 -16.02 -4.34 -5.01
C ALA A 187 -15.40 -5.01 -6.26
N GLY A 188 -16.14 -5.91 -6.91
CA GLY A 188 -15.76 -6.48 -8.20
C GLY A 188 -15.64 -5.42 -9.29
N LEU A 189 -16.67 -4.59 -9.47
CA LEU A 189 -16.65 -3.49 -10.45
C LEU A 189 -15.51 -2.50 -10.19
N MET A 190 -15.05 -2.35 -8.95
CA MET A 190 -13.90 -1.52 -8.62
C MET A 190 -12.57 -2.20 -8.96
N HIS A 191 -12.36 -3.47 -8.62
CA HIS A 191 -11.08 -4.13 -8.88
C HIS A 191 -11.22 -5.60 -9.31
N PRO A 192 -10.58 -5.99 -10.43
CA PRO A 192 -10.79 -7.29 -11.09
C PRO A 192 -10.31 -8.49 -10.28
N THR A 193 -9.46 -8.31 -9.26
CA THR A 193 -9.05 -9.40 -8.35
C THR A 193 -9.70 -9.35 -6.97
N MET A 194 -10.08 -8.16 -6.47
CA MET A 194 -10.60 -8.03 -5.09
C MET A 194 -12.02 -8.56 -4.99
N GLY A 195 -12.84 -8.31 -6.02
CA GLY A 195 -14.16 -8.93 -6.15
C GLY A 195 -14.09 -10.46 -6.09
N PRO A 196 -13.32 -11.12 -6.98
CA PRO A 196 -13.15 -12.57 -6.95
C PRO A 196 -12.69 -13.12 -5.60
N TYR A 197 -11.75 -12.46 -4.91
CA TYR A 197 -11.34 -12.91 -3.58
C TYR A 197 -12.49 -12.80 -2.57
N CYS A 198 -13.25 -11.71 -2.59
CA CYS A 198 -14.46 -11.58 -1.76
C CYS A 198 -15.48 -12.68 -2.07
N PHE A 199 -15.76 -12.93 -3.35
CA PHE A 199 -16.68 -14.00 -3.77
C PHE A 199 -16.17 -15.40 -3.41
N ALA A 200 -14.86 -15.64 -3.46
CA ALA A 200 -14.27 -16.90 -3.05
C ALA A 200 -14.49 -17.15 -1.54
N VAL A 201 -14.25 -16.13 -0.69
CA VAL A 201 -14.53 -16.22 0.75
C VAL A 201 -16.03 -16.42 1.02
N MET A 202 -16.90 -15.65 0.34
CA MET A 202 -18.35 -15.80 0.44
C MET A 202 -18.83 -17.19 -0.01
N GLY A 203 -18.26 -17.70 -1.10
CA GLY A 203 -18.53 -19.02 -1.65
C GLY A 203 -18.13 -20.13 -0.68
N SER A 204 -16.90 -20.11 -0.16
CA SER A 204 -16.43 -21.06 0.86
C SER A 204 -17.31 -21.03 2.12
N TYR A 205 -17.73 -19.84 2.56
CA TYR A 205 -18.62 -19.68 3.72
C TYR A 205 -20.01 -20.30 3.49
N TYR A 206 -20.67 -19.96 2.39
CA TYR A 206 -22.03 -20.46 2.14
C TYR A 206 -22.04 -21.94 1.75
N LEU A 207 -21.03 -22.41 1.01
CA LEU A 207 -20.86 -23.82 0.70
C LEU A 207 -20.66 -24.64 1.98
N GLY A 208 -19.75 -24.20 2.85
CA GLY A 208 -19.51 -24.86 4.13
C GLY A 208 -20.77 -24.89 5.00
N LYS A 209 -21.48 -23.76 5.17
CA LYS A 209 -22.75 -23.76 5.91
C LYS A 209 -23.83 -24.65 5.27
N ARG A 210 -23.85 -24.75 3.94
CA ARG A 210 -24.79 -25.62 3.22
C ARG A 210 -24.51 -27.10 3.45
N CYS A 211 -23.25 -27.52 3.55
CA CYS A 211 -22.88 -28.88 3.93
C CYS A 211 -23.47 -29.26 5.30
N PHE A 212 -23.56 -28.30 6.21
CA PHE A 212 -24.22 -28.45 7.52
C PHE A 212 -25.74 -28.15 7.50
N ARG A 213 -26.36 -28.02 6.32
CA ARG A 213 -27.79 -27.69 6.12
C ARG A 213 -28.26 -26.39 6.82
N GLN A 214 -27.36 -25.44 7.04
CA GLN A 214 -27.66 -24.19 7.77
C GLN A 214 -28.12 -23.03 6.86
N VAL A 215 -28.03 -23.18 5.54
CA VAL A 215 -28.31 -22.11 4.56
C VAL A 215 -28.98 -22.68 3.31
N SER A 216 -29.91 -21.92 2.72
CA SER A 216 -30.58 -22.24 1.44
C SER A 216 -29.62 -22.21 0.24
N SER A 217 -29.81 -23.10 -0.73
CA SER A 217 -29.03 -23.15 -1.98
C SER A 217 -29.06 -21.82 -2.78
N TRP A 218 -30.08 -20.98 -2.58
CA TRP A 218 -30.25 -19.70 -3.26
C TRP A 218 -29.14 -18.71 -2.90
N ARG A 219 -28.56 -18.77 -1.69
CA ARG A 219 -27.43 -17.90 -1.33
C ARG A 219 -26.17 -18.27 -2.12
N LEU A 220 -25.95 -19.56 -2.40
CA LEU A 220 -24.84 -20.01 -3.25
C LEU A 220 -25.08 -19.65 -4.72
N ALA A 221 -26.32 -19.83 -5.20
CA ALA A 221 -26.71 -19.40 -6.55
C ALA A 221 -26.50 -17.88 -6.73
N LEU A 222 -26.81 -17.07 -5.71
CA LEU A 222 -26.56 -15.63 -5.73
C LEU A 222 -25.06 -15.28 -5.79
N VAL A 223 -24.19 -16.03 -5.09
CA VAL A 223 -22.72 -15.85 -5.21
C VAL A 223 -22.29 -16.07 -6.66
N LEU A 224 -22.71 -17.18 -7.27
CA LEU A 224 -22.37 -17.51 -8.65
C LEU A 224 -22.93 -16.49 -9.64
N PHE A 225 -24.18 -16.07 -9.45
CA PHE A 225 -24.84 -15.07 -10.28
C PHE A 225 -24.13 -13.71 -10.21
N THR A 226 -23.83 -13.20 -9.01
CA THR A 226 -23.12 -11.92 -8.87
C THR A 226 -21.67 -11.98 -9.34
N LEU A 227 -20.98 -13.11 -9.13
CA LEU A 227 -19.67 -13.34 -9.71
C LEU A 227 -19.74 -13.33 -11.25
N ALA A 228 -20.74 -13.96 -11.85
CA ALA A 228 -20.94 -13.96 -13.30
C ALA A 228 -21.24 -12.57 -13.86
N LEU A 229 -22.11 -11.78 -13.19
CA LEU A 229 -22.40 -10.39 -13.58
C LEU A 229 -21.15 -9.52 -13.63
N PHE A 230 -20.19 -9.77 -12.73
CA PHE A 230 -18.91 -9.07 -12.72
C PHE A 230 -17.91 -9.67 -13.73
N ALA A 231 -17.81 -11.00 -13.81
CA ALA A 231 -16.77 -11.68 -14.58
C ALA A 231 -17.04 -11.65 -16.08
N ILE A 232 -18.29 -11.78 -16.52
CA ILE A 232 -18.66 -11.82 -17.94
C ILE A 232 -18.18 -10.55 -18.67
N PRO A 233 -18.47 -9.31 -18.22
CA PRO A 233 -17.96 -8.11 -18.87
C PRO A 233 -16.44 -8.06 -18.98
N ILE A 234 -15.71 -8.55 -17.98
CA ILE A 234 -14.24 -8.57 -17.99
C ILE A 234 -13.71 -9.61 -18.97
N VAL A 235 -14.32 -10.80 -19.01
CA VAL A 235 -13.95 -11.85 -19.96
C VAL A 235 -14.23 -11.39 -21.39
N LEU A 236 -15.42 -10.83 -21.65
CA LEU A 236 -15.78 -10.26 -22.96
C LEU A 236 -14.87 -9.08 -23.34
N ALA A 237 -14.46 -8.27 -22.37
CA ALA A 237 -13.50 -7.20 -22.58
C ALA A 237 -12.11 -7.74 -22.94
N GLY A 238 -11.66 -8.78 -22.25
CA GLY A 238 -10.38 -9.43 -22.47
C GLY A 238 -10.31 -10.19 -23.79
N SER A 239 -11.40 -10.84 -24.20
CA SER A 239 -11.50 -11.53 -25.49
C SER A 239 -11.54 -10.58 -26.68
N GLY A 240 -11.93 -9.32 -26.46
CA GLY A 240 -11.93 -8.25 -27.46
C GLY A 240 -10.64 -7.40 -27.47
N ASN A 241 -9.59 -7.78 -26.75
CA ASN A 241 -8.31 -7.10 -26.81
C ASN A 241 -7.67 -7.30 -28.20
N GLN A 242 -7.36 -6.21 -28.88
CA GLN A 242 -6.82 -6.22 -30.25
C GLN A 242 -5.30 -6.40 -30.34
N GLY A 243 -4.62 -6.70 -29.22
CA GLY A 243 -3.18 -6.97 -29.24
C GLY A 243 -2.89 -8.42 -29.62
N THR A 244 -1.86 -8.64 -30.43
CA THR A 244 -1.44 -9.99 -30.80
C THR A 244 -0.75 -10.67 -29.61
N PRO A 245 -1.25 -11.80 -29.08
CA PRO A 245 -0.64 -12.44 -27.93
C PRO A 245 0.74 -12.99 -28.28
N VAL A 246 1.71 -12.80 -27.38
CA VAL A 246 3.05 -13.43 -27.51
C VAL A 246 2.98 -14.92 -27.18
N ASP A 247 4.04 -15.64 -27.54
CA ASP A 247 4.16 -17.07 -27.20
C ASP A 247 4.13 -17.32 -25.68
N ARG A 248 3.79 -18.55 -25.32
CA ARG A 248 3.59 -18.94 -23.91
C ARG A 248 4.86 -18.77 -23.08
N ASP A 249 6.02 -19.12 -23.63
CA ASP A 249 7.29 -19.11 -22.88
C ASP A 249 7.76 -17.69 -22.63
N GLU A 250 7.60 -16.82 -23.63
CA GLU A 250 7.87 -15.40 -23.53
C GLU A 250 6.90 -14.71 -22.56
N LEU A 251 5.61 -15.04 -22.60
CA LEU A 251 4.64 -14.58 -21.60
C LEU A 251 5.06 -15.02 -20.19
N PHE A 252 5.44 -16.29 -20.02
CA PHE A 252 5.85 -16.82 -18.73
C PHE A 252 7.12 -16.15 -18.22
N ALA A 253 8.14 -15.98 -19.08
CA ALA A 253 9.37 -15.25 -18.76
C ALA A 253 9.06 -13.82 -18.30
N GLY A 254 8.10 -13.15 -18.92
CA GLY A 254 7.60 -11.85 -18.49
C GLY A 254 6.93 -11.87 -17.11
N LEU A 255 6.11 -12.88 -16.82
CA LEU A 255 5.46 -13.05 -15.52
C LEU A 255 6.47 -13.27 -14.40
N LEU A 256 7.58 -14.00 -14.65
CA LEU A 256 8.64 -14.23 -13.66
C LEU A 256 9.32 -12.94 -13.17
N LEU A 257 9.34 -11.91 -14.01
CA LEU A 257 9.90 -10.59 -13.68
C LEU A 257 8.91 -9.74 -12.88
N ASN A 258 7.63 -10.06 -12.91
CA ASN A 258 6.60 -9.31 -12.24
C ASN A 258 6.50 -9.72 -10.77
N ARG A 259 6.83 -8.77 -9.88
CA ARG A 259 6.81 -8.95 -8.42
C ARG A 259 5.42 -9.29 -7.85
N HIS A 260 4.34 -9.14 -8.61
CA HIS A 260 3.00 -9.58 -8.21
C HIS A 260 2.71 -11.03 -8.55
N HIS A 261 3.32 -11.52 -9.63
CA HIS A 261 3.13 -12.89 -10.10
C HIS A 261 4.20 -13.82 -9.54
N VAL A 262 5.38 -13.30 -9.18
CA VAL A 262 6.45 -14.08 -8.54
C VAL A 262 7.14 -13.19 -7.50
N PRO A 263 6.55 -12.99 -6.32
CA PRO A 263 7.07 -12.02 -5.36
C PRO A 263 8.44 -12.36 -4.77
N TRP A 264 8.79 -13.65 -4.69
CA TRP A 264 10.08 -14.10 -4.15
C TRP A 264 11.28 -13.79 -5.06
N THR A 265 11.08 -13.42 -6.32
CA THR A 265 12.17 -12.90 -7.18
C THR A 265 12.50 -11.42 -6.87
N GLY A 266 11.63 -10.74 -6.11
CA GLY A 266 11.84 -9.38 -5.61
C GLY A 266 12.38 -9.36 -4.18
N GLU A 267 13.57 -9.93 -3.96
CA GLU A 267 14.18 -10.29 -2.66
C GLU A 267 13.78 -9.37 -1.49
N ALA A 268 14.10 -8.08 -1.56
CA ALA A 268 13.95 -7.18 -0.41
C ALA A 268 12.52 -7.13 0.18
N ARG A 269 11.45 -7.09 -0.63
CA ARG A 269 10.10 -6.84 -0.10
C ARG A 269 9.38 -8.10 0.37
N PHE A 270 9.58 -9.21 -0.33
CA PHE A 270 9.02 -10.50 0.08
C PHE A 270 9.63 -10.95 1.42
N GLN A 271 10.93 -10.70 1.61
CA GLN A 271 11.63 -10.94 2.89
C GLN A 271 11.03 -10.16 4.07
N HIS A 272 10.37 -9.01 3.85
CA HIS A 272 9.65 -8.27 4.90
C HIS A 272 8.20 -8.74 5.08
N ALA A 273 7.52 -9.09 4.00
CA ALA A 273 6.11 -9.47 4.02
C ALA A 273 5.88 -10.79 4.76
N TRP A 274 6.79 -11.75 4.60
CA TRP A 274 6.67 -13.06 5.23
C TRP A 274 6.77 -13.04 6.77
N PRO A 275 7.78 -12.38 7.39
CA PRO A 275 7.81 -12.23 8.85
C PRO A 275 6.62 -11.47 9.42
N ALA A 276 6.19 -10.38 8.77
CA ALA A 276 5.03 -9.60 9.19
C ALA A 276 3.75 -10.46 9.19
N LEU A 277 3.57 -11.28 8.15
CA LEU A 277 2.49 -12.26 8.10
C LEU A 277 2.59 -13.28 9.24
N THR A 278 3.78 -13.84 9.47
CA THR A 278 4.01 -14.80 10.55
C THR A 278 3.64 -14.20 11.91
N ILE A 279 4.12 -12.98 12.20
CA ILE A 279 3.77 -12.23 13.42
C ILE A 279 2.26 -12.07 13.55
N TRP A 280 1.60 -11.65 12.47
CA TRP A 280 0.15 -11.47 12.46
C TRP A 280 -0.60 -12.78 12.72
N LEU A 281 -0.22 -13.87 12.05
CA LEU A 281 -0.82 -15.18 12.25
C LEU A 281 -0.56 -15.74 13.66
N THR A 282 0.62 -15.48 14.24
CA THR A 282 0.91 -15.82 15.65
C THR A 282 -0.03 -15.05 16.58
N LEU A 283 -0.21 -13.75 16.40
CA LEU A 283 -1.16 -12.97 17.20
C LEU A 283 -2.61 -13.47 17.04
N CYS A 284 -3.00 -13.86 15.83
CA CYS A 284 -4.29 -14.49 15.59
C CYS A 284 -4.42 -15.81 16.36
N PHE A 285 -3.40 -16.66 16.33
CA PHE A 285 -3.36 -17.94 17.03
C PHE A 285 -3.45 -17.76 18.55
N LEU A 286 -2.69 -16.82 19.13
CA LEU A 286 -2.76 -16.49 20.55
C LEU A 286 -4.16 -15.99 20.92
N GLY A 287 -4.69 -15.02 20.16
CA GLY A 287 -6.04 -14.49 20.38
C GLY A 287 -7.15 -15.52 20.18
N TRP A 288 -6.92 -16.55 19.37
CA TRP A 288 -7.90 -17.62 19.13
C TRP A 288 -8.14 -18.49 20.38
N GLY A 289 -7.20 -18.50 21.33
CA GLY A 289 -7.42 -19.12 22.65
C GLY A 289 -8.65 -18.60 23.38
N HIS A 290 -9.08 -17.38 23.06
CA HIS A 290 -10.25 -16.70 23.62
C HIS A 290 -11.36 -16.57 22.58
N CYS A 291 -11.42 -17.45 21.57
CA CYS A 291 -12.41 -17.35 20.50
C CYS A 291 -13.86 -17.51 20.98
N ASP A 292 -14.06 -17.97 22.22
CA ASP A 292 -15.38 -18.17 22.82
C ASP A 292 -16.23 -16.90 22.90
N GLN A 293 -15.59 -15.73 22.94
CA GLN A 293 -16.26 -14.44 22.89
C GLN A 293 -16.89 -14.12 21.54
N PHE A 294 -16.49 -14.80 20.46
CA PHE A 294 -17.01 -14.54 19.12
C PHE A 294 -18.16 -15.45 18.73
N THR A 295 -19.07 -14.92 17.90
CA THR A 295 -20.19 -15.68 17.35
C THR A 295 -19.73 -16.85 16.48
N LYS A 296 -20.52 -17.93 16.44
CA LYS A 296 -20.28 -19.07 15.54
C LYS A 296 -20.15 -18.63 14.07
N HIS A 297 -20.92 -17.63 13.65
CA HIS A 297 -20.86 -17.08 12.29
C HIS A 297 -19.52 -16.44 11.98
N TYR A 298 -18.96 -15.66 12.91
CA TYR A 298 -17.64 -15.07 12.73
C TYR A 298 -16.54 -16.13 12.69
N ARG A 299 -16.58 -17.11 13.61
CA ARG A 299 -15.58 -18.20 13.60
C ARG A 299 -15.60 -18.95 12.28
N PHE A 300 -16.79 -19.22 11.74
CA PHE A 300 -16.94 -19.87 10.44
C PHE A 300 -16.42 -19.01 9.28
N LEU A 301 -16.64 -17.68 9.31
CA LEU A 301 -16.08 -16.75 8.34
C LEU A 301 -14.55 -16.73 8.38
N TRP A 302 -13.97 -16.68 9.58
CA TRP A 302 -12.53 -16.68 9.76
C TRP A 302 -11.88 -17.94 9.15
N PHE A 303 -12.42 -19.12 9.45
CA PHE A 303 -11.97 -20.38 8.83
C PHE A 303 -12.17 -20.40 7.31
N SER A 304 -13.29 -19.86 6.82
CA SER A 304 -13.55 -19.75 5.38
C SER A 304 -12.49 -18.87 4.71
N ALA A 305 -12.16 -17.72 5.29
CA ALA A 305 -11.13 -16.81 4.78
C ALA A 305 -9.74 -17.45 4.79
N LEU A 306 -9.39 -18.17 5.87
CA LEU A 306 -8.12 -18.91 5.97
C LEU A 306 -8.04 -20.00 4.89
N PHE A 307 -9.08 -20.82 4.76
CA PHE A 307 -9.15 -21.87 3.75
C PHE A 307 -9.02 -21.31 2.33
N THR A 308 -9.78 -20.26 2.00
CA THR A 308 -9.70 -19.59 0.70
C THR A 308 -8.31 -19.02 0.44
N ALA A 309 -7.70 -18.34 1.42
CA ALA A 309 -6.37 -17.76 1.26
C ALA A 309 -5.29 -18.84 1.01
N THR A 310 -5.37 -19.96 1.73
CA THR A 310 -4.49 -21.11 1.50
C THR A 310 -4.68 -21.69 0.11
N LEU A 311 -5.93 -21.94 -0.32
CA LEU A 311 -6.23 -22.51 -1.64
C LEU A 311 -5.71 -21.61 -2.77
N LEU A 312 -5.94 -20.30 -2.69
CA LEU A 312 -5.46 -19.33 -3.68
C LEU A 312 -3.93 -19.20 -3.67
N SER A 313 -3.30 -19.32 -2.50
CA SER A 313 -1.84 -19.32 -2.39
C SER A 313 -1.24 -20.58 -3.01
N LEU A 314 -1.83 -21.76 -2.75
CA LEU A 314 -1.42 -23.02 -3.37
C LEU A 314 -1.64 -23.01 -4.88
N SER A 315 -2.76 -22.46 -5.36
CA SER A 315 -2.99 -22.34 -6.81
C SER A 315 -1.96 -21.45 -7.47
N HIS A 316 -1.50 -20.40 -6.79
CA HIS A 316 -0.42 -19.53 -7.27
C HIS A 316 0.90 -20.30 -7.37
N VAL A 317 1.27 -21.06 -6.32
CA VAL A 317 2.48 -21.92 -6.33
C VAL A 317 2.40 -22.99 -7.43
N ALA A 318 1.24 -23.63 -7.60
CA ALA A 318 1.01 -24.56 -8.70
C ALA A 318 1.17 -23.87 -10.08
N GLY A 319 0.65 -22.65 -10.23
CA GLY A 319 0.84 -21.84 -11.43
C GLY A 319 2.31 -21.59 -11.77
N PHE A 320 3.15 -21.39 -10.75
CA PHE A 320 4.59 -21.27 -10.92
C PHE A 320 5.23 -22.61 -11.33
N LEU A 321 5.01 -23.67 -10.54
CA LEU A 321 5.65 -24.98 -10.73
C LEU A 321 5.28 -25.62 -12.07
N PHE A 322 4.01 -25.55 -12.46
CA PHE A 322 3.50 -26.14 -13.70
C PHE A 322 3.52 -25.18 -14.90
N ARG A 323 4.10 -23.98 -14.73
CA ARG A 323 4.16 -22.92 -15.74
C ARG A 323 2.79 -22.60 -16.36
N ILE A 324 1.77 -22.37 -15.53
CA ILE A 324 0.40 -22.03 -15.96
C ILE A 324 0.17 -20.53 -15.76
N PRO A 325 0.29 -19.69 -16.82
CA PRO A 325 0.20 -18.23 -16.73
C PRO A 325 -1.09 -17.74 -16.08
N PHE A 326 -2.22 -18.40 -16.34
CA PHE A 326 -3.52 -18.06 -15.77
C PHE A 326 -3.52 -18.10 -14.25
N LEU A 327 -2.96 -19.16 -13.65
CA LEU A 327 -2.93 -19.33 -12.19
C LEU A 327 -2.00 -18.31 -11.51
N LEU A 328 -0.89 -17.93 -12.16
CA LEU A 328 -0.03 -16.83 -11.72
C LEU A 328 -0.72 -15.46 -11.87
N GLY A 329 -1.48 -15.29 -12.96
CA GLY A 329 -2.24 -14.09 -13.29
C GLY A 329 -3.32 -13.76 -12.26
N ILE A 330 -3.93 -14.76 -11.63
CA ILE A 330 -4.88 -14.60 -10.52
C ILE A 330 -4.22 -13.94 -9.30
N THR A 331 -2.88 -14.02 -9.16
CA THR A 331 -2.11 -13.44 -8.05
C THR A 331 -2.59 -13.90 -6.67
N GLY A 332 -2.95 -15.19 -6.53
CA GLY A 332 -3.64 -15.72 -5.34
C GLY A 332 -3.01 -15.40 -3.98
N LEU A 333 -1.69 -15.25 -3.87
CA LEU A 333 -0.98 -14.75 -2.67
C LEU A 333 -1.48 -13.39 -2.15
N ARG A 334 -2.13 -12.57 -2.99
CA ARG A 334 -2.75 -11.31 -2.58
C ARG A 334 -3.99 -11.49 -1.69
N SER A 335 -4.60 -12.67 -1.69
CA SER A 335 -5.78 -12.97 -0.88
C SER A 335 -5.51 -12.94 0.64
N ILE A 336 -4.24 -13.05 1.06
CA ILE A 336 -3.80 -12.97 2.46
C ILE A 336 -4.19 -11.65 3.13
N MET A 337 -4.29 -10.57 2.34
CA MET A 337 -4.82 -9.29 2.81
C MET A 337 -6.21 -9.42 3.41
N LEU A 338 -7.10 -10.23 2.80
CA LEU A 338 -8.46 -10.44 3.31
C LEU A 338 -8.45 -11.24 4.61
N LEU A 339 -7.59 -12.26 4.71
CA LEU A 339 -7.42 -13.00 5.96
C LEU A 339 -6.97 -12.06 7.08
N SER A 340 -6.02 -11.16 6.80
CA SER A 340 -5.52 -10.20 7.78
C SER A 340 -6.62 -9.28 8.30
N LEU A 341 -7.47 -8.77 7.40
CA LEU A 341 -8.63 -7.95 7.75
C LEU A 341 -9.71 -8.72 8.52
N VAL A 342 -10.04 -9.94 8.08
CA VAL A 342 -11.02 -10.79 8.77
C VAL A 342 -10.55 -11.16 10.17
N SER A 343 -9.24 -11.26 10.39
CA SER A 343 -8.62 -11.60 11.68
C SER A 343 -8.48 -10.41 12.63
N LEU A 344 -8.70 -9.20 12.16
CA LEU A 344 -8.53 -7.97 12.95
C LEU A 344 -9.30 -7.99 14.29
N PRO A 345 -10.59 -8.40 14.35
CA PRO A 345 -11.31 -8.50 15.63
C PRO A 345 -10.63 -9.43 16.66
N VAL A 346 -10.01 -10.53 16.21
CA VAL A 346 -9.28 -11.46 17.10
C VAL A 346 -8.08 -10.77 17.73
N VAL A 347 -7.25 -10.12 16.91
CA VAL A 347 -6.04 -9.44 17.36
C VAL A 347 -6.38 -8.27 18.29
N ILE A 348 -7.38 -7.46 17.94
CA ILE A 348 -7.80 -6.31 18.76
C ILE A 348 -8.40 -6.77 20.09
N ALA A 349 -9.26 -7.79 20.09
CA ALA A 349 -9.82 -8.32 21.33
C ALA A 349 -8.71 -8.86 22.25
N TYR A 350 -7.77 -9.61 21.69
CA TYR A 350 -6.62 -10.14 22.41
C TYR A 350 -5.76 -9.03 23.04
N MET A 351 -5.49 -7.96 22.31
CA MET A 351 -4.73 -6.82 22.85
C MET A 351 -5.48 -6.08 23.95
N ILE A 352 -6.80 -5.93 23.83
CA ILE A 352 -7.61 -5.29 24.87
C ILE A 352 -7.71 -6.16 26.12
N GLU A 353 -7.76 -7.48 25.98
CA GLU A 353 -7.67 -8.41 27.11
C GLU A 353 -6.32 -8.28 27.83
N ASN A 354 -5.21 -8.21 27.08
CA ASN A 354 -3.89 -7.98 27.66
C ASN A 354 -3.77 -6.61 28.34
N LEU A 355 -4.40 -5.55 27.81
CA LEU A 355 -4.51 -4.25 28.50
C LEU A 355 -5.27 -4.31 29.83
N ARG A 356 -6.23 -5.23 29.95
CA ARG A 356 -7.04 -5.43 31.15
C ARG A 356 -6.47 -6.46 32.11
N SER A 357 -5.41 -7.15 31.71
CA SER A 357 -4.77 -8.17 32.54
C SER A 357 -4.13 -7.57 33.79
N GLY A 358 -4.02 -8.37 34.85
CA GLY A 358 -3.28 -7.97 36.06
C GLY A 358 -1.76 -7.88 35.85
N SER A 359 -1.24 -8.48 34.78
CA SER A 359 0.19 -8.51 34.46
C SER A 359 0.66 -7.17 33.87
N SER A 360 1.70 -6.58 34.46
CA SER A 360 2.35 -5.36 33.94
C SER A 360 2.99 -5.60 32.57
N VAL A 361 3.61 -6.77 32.36
CA VAL A 361 4.26 -7.14 31.10
C VAL A 361 3.25 -7.23 29.96
N ARG A 362 2.12 -7.94 30.17
CA ARG A 362 1.04 -8.06 29.17
C ARG A 362 0.45 -6.69 28.82
N ARG A 363 0.22 -5.82 29.82
CA ARG A 363 -0.25 -4.44 29.61
C ARG A 363 0.74 -3.63 28.79
N MET A 364 2.03 -3.71 29.11
CA MET A 364 3.09 -3.03 28.37
C MET A 364 3.17 -3.51 26.92
N CYS A 365 3.11 -4.83 26.68
CA CYS A 365 3.04 -5.38 25.32
C CYS A 365 1.87 -4.81 24.53
N ALA A 366 0.67 -4.76 25.11
CA ALA A 366 -0.50 -4.26 24.41
C ALA A 366 -0.42 -2.74 24.15
N ILE A 367 0.12 -1.95 25.08
CA ILE A 367 0.41 -0.52 24.85
C ILE A 367 1.38 -0.38 23.68
N LEU A 368 2.50 -1.12 23.69
CA LEU A 368 3.50 -1.08 22.63
C LEU A 368 2.89 -1.51 21.28
N PHE A 369 2.04 -2.53 21.25
CA PHE A 369 1.33 -2.94 20.03
C PHE A 369 0.53 -1.78 19.40
N PHE A 370 -0.19 -1.01 20.22
CA PHE A 370 -0.93 0.16 19.72
C PHE A 370 -0.02 1.36 19.45
N VAL A 371 1.10 1.54 20.14
CA VAL A 371 1.95 2.73 19.97
C VAL A 371 2.93 2.58 18.81
N LEU A 372 3.50 1.39 18.59
CA LEU A 372 4.54 1.16 17.60
C LEU A 372 4.19 1.56 16.17
N PRO A 373 2.93 1.39 15.68
CA PRO A 373 2.54 1.90 14.36
C PRO A 373 2.70 3.42 14.17
N PHE A 374 2.80 4.23 15.22
CA PHE A 374 3.12 5.66 15.10
C PHE A 374 4.61 5.93 14.88
N LEU A 375 5.47 5.01 15.30
CA LEU A 375 6.92 5.14 15.21
C LEU A 375 7.47 4.68 13.84
N GLY A 376 6.68 3.88 13.10
CA GLY A 376 6.99 3.47 11.75
C GLY A 376 5.90 2.53 11.20
N GLU A 377 5.79 2.47 9.88
CA GLU A 377 4.78 1.66 9.16
C GLU A 377 5.08 0.14 9.19
N GLU A 378 5.95 -0.33 10.09
CA GLU A 378 6.55 -1.67 10.00
C GLU A 378 6.11 -2.62 11.13
N TYR A 379 5.36 -3.66 10.75
CA TYR A 379 4.98 -4.81 11.58
C TYR A 379 6.15 -5.54 12.23
N VAL A 380 7.39 -5.34 11.76
CA VAL A 380 8.58 -6.01 12.29
C VAL A 380 8.85 -5.60 13.74
N LEU A 381 8.56 -4.35 14.12
CA LEU A 381 8.73 -3.88 15.51
C LEU A 381 7.77 -4.59 16.48
N ILE A 382 6.61 -5.03 15.98
CA ILE A 382 5.65 -5.81 16.76
C ILE A 382 6.20 -7.22 17.04
N GLY A 383 7.19 -7.71 16.30
CA GLY A 383 7.75 -9.05 16.47
C GLY A 383 8.24 -9.36 17.89
N TYR A 384 8.92 -8.42 18.55
CA TYR A 384 9.36 -8.60 19.94
C TYR A 384 8.20 -8.56 20.93
N VAL A 385 7.21 -7.69 20.69
CA VAL A 385 5.98 -7.66 21.48
C VAL A 385 5.26 -9.00 21.37
N THR A 386 5.15 -9.55 20.16
CA THR A 386 4.56 -10.87 19.91
C THR A 386 5.38 -11.97 20.56
N LEU A 387 6.71 -11.95 20.48
CA LEU A 387 7.56 -12.94 21.14
C LEU A 387 7.39 -12.92 22.67
N SER A 388 7.37 -11.73 23.28
CA SER A 388 7.11 -11.58 24.70
C SER A 388 5.72 -12.08 25.08
N LEU A 389 4.69 -11.82 24.26
CA LEU A 389 3.36 -12.38 24.47
C LEU A 389 3.36 -13.90 24.36
N VAL A 390 4.03 -14.50 23.36
CA VAL A 390 4.19 -15.96 23.26
C VAL A 390 4.85 -16.54 24.50
N LEU A 391 5.91 -15.90 25.02
CA LEU A 391 6.58 -16.34 26.25
C LEU A 391 5.67 -16.21 27.48
N MET A 392 4.86 -15.15 27.57
CA MET A 392 3.89 -14.99 28.66
C MET A 392 2.80 -16.06 28.60
N GLU A 393 2.21 -16.29 27.42
CA GLU A 393 1.19 -17.32 27.18
C GLU A 393 1.74 -18.72 27.47
N PHE A 394 2.96 -19.01 27.01
CA PHE A 394 3.66 -20.24 27.36
C PHE A 394 3.83 -20.34 28.88
N GLY A 395 4.36 -19.32 29.54
CA GLY A 395 4.54 -19.29 30.99
C GLY A 395 3.23 -19.46 31.79
N ASP A 396 2.09 -19.03 31.23
CA ASP A 396 0.77 -19.19 31.85
C ASP A 396 0.18 -20.59 31.61
N GLY A 397 0.87 -21.46 30.86
CA GLY A 397 0.40 -22.79 30.51
C GLY A 397 -0.71 -22.78 29.45
N GLN A 398 -0.83 -21.70 28.68
CA GLN A 398 -1.86 -21.54 27.66
C GLN A 398 -1.27 -20.87 26.42
N VAL A 399 -0.98 -21.62 25.36
CA VAL A 399 -0.49 -21.05 24.09
C VAL A 399 -1.60 -21.10 23.06
N GLY A 400 -2.31 -19.99 22.91
CA GLY A 400 -3.50 -19.92 22.05
C GLY A 400 -4.55 -20.94 22.49
N PRO A 401 -5.03 -21.84 21.61
CA PRO A 401 -6.00 -22.87 21.96
C PRO A 401 -5.41 -24.04 22.78
N TRP A 402 -4.09 -24.10 22.99
CA TRP A 402 -3.45 -25.23 23.65
C TRP A 402 -3.20 -24.99 25.14
N LYS A 403 -3.49 -26.00 25.97
CA LYS A 403 -3.16 -26.02 27.40
C LYS A 403 -1.91 -26.87 27.62
N LEU A 404 -0.94 -26.32 28.33
CA LEU A 404 0.34 -26.95 28.65
C LEU A 404 0.50 -27.05 30.16
N ALA A 405 0.90 -28.22 30.64
CA ALA A 405 1.29 -28.40 32.04
C ALA A 405 2.76 -27.95 32.20
N LEU A 406 2.98 -26.90 33.00
CA LEU A 406 4.33 -26.38 33.28
C LEU A 406 4.60 -26.34 34.77
N SER A 407 5.85 -26.63 35.15
CA SER A 407 6.31 -26.44 36.52
C SER A 407 6.39 -24.95 36.86
N GLN A 408 6.17 -24.59 38.13
CA GLN A 408 6.29 -23.18 38.58
C GLN A 408 7.64 -22.54 38.21
N LYS A 409 8.72 -23.33 38.17
CA LYS A 409 10.05 -22.86 37.75
C LYS A 409 10.04 -22.45 36.27
N ALA A 410 9.48 -23.29 35.39
CA ALA A 410 9.36 -22.98 33.98
C ALA A 410 8.48 -21.73 33.73
N GLN A 411 7.37 -21.60 34.45
CA GLN A 411 6.50 -20.42 34.36
C GLN A 411 7.26 -19.12 34.68
N ARG A 412 8.01 -19.09 35.79
CA ARG A 412 8.83 -17.93 36.19
C ARG A 412 9.91 -17.63 35.16
N VAL A 413 10.59 -18.65 34.63
CA VAL A 413 11.62 -18.47 33.59
C VAL A 413 11.02 -17.80 32.35
N CYS A 414 9.85 -18.24 31.91
CA CYS A 414 9.17 -17.67 30.75
C CYS A 414 8.76 -16.20 30.97
N HIS A 415 8.19 -15.85 32.13
CA HIS A 415 7.83 -14.47 32.45
C HIS A 415 9.05 -13.54 32.55
N VAL A 416 10.12 -14.00 33.21
CA VAL A 416 11.38 -13.25 33.29
C VAL A 416 11.98 -13.06 31.90
N SER A 417 11.95 -14.09 31.06
CA SER A 417 12.44 -14.03 29.68
C SER A 417 11.63 -13.05 28.84
N ALA A 418 10.29 -13.04 28.99
CA ALA A 418 9.42 -12.09 28.29
C ALA A 418 9.75 -10.63 28.64
N MET A 419 10.02 -10.36 29.92
CA MET A 419 10.43 -9.04 30.41
C MET A 419 11.83 -8.67 29.91
N LEU A 420 12.79 -9.59 29.96
CA LEU A 420 14.14 -9.38 29.44
C LEU A 420 14.13 -9.06 27.94
N VAL A 421 13.32 -9.77 27.16
CA VAL A 421 13.15 -9.49 25.72
C VAL A 421 12.67 -8.06 25.50
N LEU A 422 11.67 -7.59 26.27
CA LEU A 422 11.18 -6.21 26.15
C LEU A 422 12.21 -5.18 26.59
N ILE A 423 12.92 -5.42 27.69
CA ILE A 423 13.94 -4.48 28.19
C ILE A 423 15.10 -4.39 27.20
N VAL A 424 15.60 -5.53 26.71
CA VAL A 424 16.67 -5.56 25.70
C VAL A 424 16.20 -4.85 24.45
N TRP A 425 14.97 -5.09 23.99
CA TRP A 425 14.41 -4.39 22.85
C TRP A 425 14.29 -2.88 23.07
N MET A 426 13.72 -2.44 24.20
CA MET A 426 13.56 -1.01 24.52
C MET A 426 14.90 -0.30 24.67
N ALA A 427 15.86 -0.89 25.39
CA ALA A 427 17.20 -0.35 25.54
C ALA A 427 17.89 -0.23 24.18
N SER A 428 17.78 -1.27 23.35
CA SER A 428 18.31 -1.25 21.99
C SER A 428 17.66 -0.16 21.14
N PHE A 429 16.34 -0.02 21.22
CA PHE A 429 15.59 1.00 20.50
C PHE A 429 15.99 2.42 20.93
N ILE A 430 16.12 2.66 22.24
CA ILE A 430 16.53 3.96 22.79
C ILE A 430 17.97 4.30 22.37
N VAL A 431 18.89 3.34 22.51
CA VAL A 431 20.28 3.50 22.07
C VAL A 431 20.32 3.83 20.58
N LEU A 432 19.59 3.09 19.75
CA LEU A 432 19.53 3.36 18.30
C LEU A 432 18.84 4.69 17.96
N ALA A 433 17.86 5.12 18.74
CA ALA A 433 17.19 6.41 18.54
C ALA A 433 18.06 7.61 18.96
N GLY A 434 19.01 7.39 19.88
CA GLY A 434 19.91 8.42 20.40
C GLY A 434 21.29 8.50 19.73
N ILE A 435 21.70 7.51 18.93
CA ILE A 435 22.94 7.60 18.17
C ILE A 435 22.66 8.37 16.88
N ASP A 436 23.21 9.59 16.79
CA ASP A 436 23.39 10.32 15.52
C ASP A 436 24.50 9.59 14.73
N VAL A 437 24.14 8.65 13.84
CA VAL A 437 25.14 7.72 13.28
C VAL A 437 25.68 8.17 11.91
N GLU A 438 26.94 8.60 11.89
CA GLU A 438 27.76 8.66 10.68
C GLU A 438 28.37 7.30 10.28
N ARG A 439 28.39 6.27 11.15
CA ARG A 439 28.91 4.90 10.84
C ARG A 439 28.18 3.74 11.57
N PRO A 440 27.18 3.06 10.95
CA PRO A 440 26.28 2.10 11.61
C PRO A 440 26.69 0.60 11.49
N GLY A 441 27.98 0.23 11.43
CA GLY A 441 28.38 -1.08 10.87
C GLY A 441 28.05 -2.36 11.66
N LEU A 442 28.42 -2.45 12.95
CA LEU A 442 28.59 -3.75 13.62
C LEU A 442 27.42 -4.12 14.57
N ILE A 443 27.06 -3.24 15.50
CA ILE A 443 25.91 -3.44 16.42
C ILE A 443 24.59 -3.47 15.64
N PHE A 444 24.48 -2.65 14.60
CA PHE A 444 23.35 -2.64 13.67
C PHE A 444 23.25 -3.95 12.88
N ARG A 445 24.39 -4.56 12.50
CA ARG A 445 24.41 -5.89 11.87
C ARG A 445 24.00 -7.00 12.84
N THR A 446 24.45 -6.97 14.08
CA THR A 446 24.08 -8.00 15.07
C THR A 446 22.60 -7.93 15.42
N HIS A 447 22.03 -6.72 15.56
CA HIS A 447 20.59 -6.56 15.68
C HIS A 447 19.85 -6.81 14.38
N SER A 448 20.42 -6.49 13.21
CA SER A 448 19.80 -6.82 11.92
C SER A 448 19.70 -8.31 11.65
N ILE A 449 20.51 -9.11 12.34
CA ILE A 449 20.54 -10.57 12.32
C ILE A 449 19.61 -11.14 13.41
N LEU A 450 19.06 -10.31 14.30
CA LEU A 450 18.08 -10.72 15.32
C LEU A 450 16.67 -10.11 15.10
N THR A 451 16.57 -8.97 14.41
CA THR A 451 15.37 -8.36 13.79
C THR A 451 15.19 -8.76 12.31
N TRP A 452 16.19 -9.45 11.78
CA TRP A 452 16.39 -9.98 10.44
C TRP A 452 16.40 -9.04 9.23
N HIS A 453 15.66 -7.92 9.19
CA HIS A 453 15.88 -6.86 8.19
C HIS A 453 15.34 -5.50 8.65
N ALA A 454 15.97 -4.86 9.64
CA ALA A 454 16.04 -3.40 9.66
C ALA A 454 16.89 -2.84 8.49
N LEU A 455 17.50 -3.73 7.68
CA LEU A 455 18.71 -3.49 6.89
C LEU A 455 18.57 -3.57 5.36
N ALA A 456 17.46 -4.02 4.79
CA ALA A 456 17.21 -3.74 3.37
C ALA A 456 16.68 -2.30 3.19
N ALA A 457 16.18 -1.68 4.27
CA ALA A 457 15.48 -0.39 4.31
C ALA A 457 16.07 0.66 5.27
N LEU A 458 17.39 0.69 5.47
CA LEU A 458 18.05 1.96 5.15
C LEU A 458 18.04 2.25 3.64
N GLY A 459 17.70 1.28 2.80
CA GLY A 459 17.20 1.55 1.46
C GLY A 459 15.71 1.91 1.50
N GLU A 460 15.27 3.13 1.78
CA GLU A 460 15.71 4.36 1.17
C GLU A 460 14.74 5.47 1.72
N ALA A 461 15.00 5.92 2.96
CA ALA A 461 14.40 6.97 3.83
C ALA A 461 12.89 7.21 3.93
N ALA A 462 12.40 7.01 5.16
CA ALA A 462 11.37 7.81 5.81
C ALA A 462 11.79 8.01 7.28
N ASN A 463 12.42 9.14 7.60
CA ASN A 463 12.66 9.53 8.99
C ASN A 463 11.39 10.25 9.50
N PRO A 464 10.61 9.70 10.44
CA PRO A 464 9.64 10.52 11.17
C PRO A 464 10.38 11.64 11.91
N PRO A 465 9.82 12.86 12.02
CA PRO A 465 10.45 13.99 12.70
C PRO A 465 10.89 13.60 14.12
N TRP A 466 12.07 14.04 14.54
CA TRP A 466 12.59 13.78 15.89
C TRP A 466 11.62 14.23 16.98
N MET A 467 10.82 15.29 16.75
CA MET A 467 9.74 15.73 17.64
C MET A 467 8.62 14.69 17.78
N LEU A 468 8.24 13.98 16.71
CA LEU A 468 7.22 12.93 16.79
C LEU A 468 7.77 11.71 17.54
N ARG A 469 9.05 11.36 17.31
CA ARG A 469 9.75 10.32 18.08
C ARG A 469 9.82 10.70 19.56
N LEU A 470 10.19 11.94 19.88
CA LEU A 470 10.27 12.46 21.24
C LEU A 470 8.88 12.53 21.88
N LEU A 471 7.85 12.98 21.19
CA LEU A 471 6.47 13.00 21.69
C LEU A 471 5.95 11.60 21.98
N VAL A 472 6.18 10.64 21.08
CA VAL A 472 5.76 9.25 21.30
C VAL A 472 6.58 8.60 22.42
N VAL A 473 7.88 8.86 22.51
CA VAL A 473 8.74 8.37 23.58
C VAL A 473 8.35 8.99 24.91
N VAL A 474 8.18 10.32 24.99
CA VAL A 474 7.72 11.03 26.18
C VAL A 474 6.31 10.57 26.56
N PHE A 475 5.39 10.43 25.61
CA PHE A 475 4.04 9.93 25.89
C PHE A 475 4.08 8.47 26.37
N SER A 476 4.91 7.61 25.77
CA SER A 476 5.08 6.22 26.20
C SER A 476 5.75 6.13 27.57
N LEU A 477 6.75 6.97 27.85
CA LEU A 477 7.44 7.05 29.14
C LEU A 477 6.54 7.66 30.22
N VAL A 478 5.69 8.63 29.88
CA VAL A 478 4.66 9.18 30.76
C VAL A 478 3.59 8.14 31.02
N LEU A 479 3.13 7.40 30.00
CA LEU A 479 2.14 6.34 30.18
C LEU A 479 2.72 5.18 31.01
N CYS A 480 3.95 4.74 30.70
CA CYS A 480 4.69 3.74 31.47
C CYS A 480 5.03 4.24 32.88
N GLY A 481 5.34 5.52 33.04
CA GLY A 481 5.62 6.18 34.32
C GLY A 481 4.36 6.32 35.17
N LEU A 482 3.21 6.67 34.59
CA LEU A 482 1.92 6.71 35.27
C LEU A 482 1.47 5.30 35.69
N VAL A 483 1.73 4.28 34.86
CA VAL A 483 1.46 2.87 35.17
C VAL A 483 2.46 2.32 36.21
N GLY A 484 3.73 2.75 36.17
CA GLY A 484 4.79 2.34 37.09
C GLY A 484 4.77 3.03 38.45
N LEU A 485 4.48 4.34 38.50
CA LEU A 485 4.29 5.11 39.73
C LEU A 485 2.99 4.73 40.45
N GLY A 486 2.00 4.22 39.70
CA GLY A 486 0.82 3.56 40.26
C GLY A 486 1.13 2.24 40.99
N HIS A 487 2.36 1.72 40.96
CA HIS A 487 2.67 0.41 41.54
C HIS A 487 3.02 0.45 43.04
N GLY A 488 3.27 1.63 43.61
CA GLY A 488 3.78 1.79 44.98
C GLY A 488 2.73 1.80 46.11
N ARG A 489 1.43 2.02 45.82
CA ARG A 489 0.39 2.22 46.87
C ARG A 489 -1.01 1.72 46.49
N TRP A 490 -1.12 0.62 45.74
CA TRP A 490 -2.41 0.19 45.16
C TRP A 490 -3.10 -0.99 45.86
N SER A 491 -2.56 -1.48 46.98
CA SER A 491 -3.27 -2.47 47.82
C SER A 491 -4.61 -1.95 48.35
N HIS A 492 -4.79 -0.63 48.52
CA HIS A 492 -6.05 -0.02 48.94
C HIS A 492 -7.00 0.37 47.81
N TRP A 493 -6.58 0.29 46.54
CA TRP A 493 -7.39 0.62 45.37
C TRP A 493 -7.80 -0.61 44.54
N ALA A 494 -7.38 -1.81 44.96
CA ALA A 494 -7.80 -3.09 44.38
C ALA A 494 -9.33 -3.26 44.20
N PRO A 495 -10.22 -2.70 45.06
CA PRO A 495 -11.66 -2.78 44.83
C PRO A 495 -12.15 -1.95 43.63
N LEU A 496 -11.41 -0.91 43.22
CA LEU A 496 -11.81 -0.03 42.12
C LEU A 496 -11.49 -0.61 40.73
N PHE A 497 -10.46 -1.46 40.62
CA PHE A 497 -10.08 -2.12 39.36
C PHE A 497 -10.81 -3.44 39.09
N TYR A 498 -11.39 -4.04 40.13
CA TYR A 498 -12.32 -5.18 39.99
C TYR A 498 -13.76 -4.74 39.67
N SER A 499 -14.08 -3.45 39.83
CA SER A 499 -15.35 -2.94 39.32
C SER A 499 -15.27 -2.81 37.79
N ARG A 500 -16.23 -3.39 37.08
CA ARG A 500 -16.47 -3.19 35.64
C ARG A 500 -16.81 -1.73 35.27
N SER A 501 -16.53 -0.74 36.11
CA SER A 501 -17.15 0.58 36.09
C SER A 501 -16.14 1.70 35.74
N GLU A 502 -16.55 2.58 34.84
CA GLU A 502 -15.98 3.88 34.42
C GLU A 502 -14.47 4.05 34.16
N LEU A 503 -13.56 3.64 35.04
CA LEU A 503 -12.13 3.99 34.93
C LEU A 503 -11.46 3.34 33.73
N SER A 504 -11.74 2.07 33.47
CA SER A 504 -11.28 1.37 32.25
C SER A 504 -11.85 1.99 30.97
N HIS A 505 -13.07 2.56 31.05
CA HIS A 505 -13.69 3.28 29.96
C HIS A 505 -13.02 4.64 29.73
N ARG A 506 -12.72 5.39 30.80
CA ARG A 506 -11.99 6.67 30.75
C ARG A 506 -10.58 6.50 30.19
N VAL A 507 -9.83 5.48 30.63
CA VAL A 507 -8.50 5.18 30.07
C VAL A 507 -8.60 4.87 28.58
N LEU A 508 -9.58 4.08 28.18
CA LEU A 508 -9.76 3.73 26.78
C LEU A 508 -10.19 4.94 25.92
N TRP A 509 -10.98 5.86 26.48
CA TRP A 509 -11.33 7.13 25.84
C TRP A 509 -10.15 8.10 25.76
N ILE A 510 -9.33 8.21 26.80
CA ILE A 510 -8.09 8.98 26.77
C ILE A 510 -7.16 8.42 25.71
N LEU A 511 -7.03 7.09 25.64
CA LEU A 511 -6.30 6.43 24.57
C LEU A 511 -6.89 6.81 23.23
N VAL A 512 -8.19 6.63 22.99
CA VAL A 512 -8.87 6.98 21.73
C VAL A 512 -8.69 8.44 21.34
N LEU A 513 -8.92 9.39 22.25
CA LEU A 513 -8.79 10.82 21.96
C LEU A 513 -7.35 11.21 21.69
N GLY A 514 -6.41 10.69 22.48
CA GLY A 514 -4.97 10.82 22.23
C GLY A 514 -4.59 10.22 20.87
N TYR A 515 -5.11 9.03 20.56
CA TYR A 515 -4.90 8.33 19.30
C TYR A 515 -5.41 9.14 18.12
N CYS A 516 -6.66 9.60 18.17
CA CYS A 516 -7.27 10.44 17.14
C CYS A 516 -6.51 11.76 16.97
N SER A 517 -6.06 12.38 18.07
CA SER A 517 -5.31 13.63 18.04
C SER A 517 -3.93 13.44 17.40
N CYS A 518 -3.16 12.43 17.83
CA CYS A 518 -1.87 12.06 17.24
C CYS A 518 -2.03 11.66 15.77
N PHE A 519 -3.10 10.96 15.43
CA PHE A 519 -3.45 10.54 14.07
C PHE A 519 -3.71 11.73 13.15
N LEU A 520 -4.55 12.69 13.59
CA LEU A 520 -4.82 13.92 12.84
C LEU A 520 -3.59 14.84 12.79
N ALA A 521 -2.81 14.92 13.86
CA ALA A 521 -1.55 15.66 13.90
C ALA A 521 -0.52 15.08 12.91
N ASN A 522 -0.39 13.75 12.83
CA ASN A 522 0.49 13.10 11.86
C ASN A 522 0.05 13.40 10.41
N ALA A 523 -1.25 13.31 10.12
CA ALA A 523 -1.81 13.67 8.82
C ALA A 523 -1.55 15.15 8.47
N TRP A 524 -1.69 16.05 9.45
CA TRP A 524 -1.45 17.48 9.27
C TRP A 524 0.04 17.82 9.10
N LEU A 525 0.93 17.19 9.88
CA LEU A 525 2.38 17.36 9.75
C LEU A 525 2.89 16.87 8.38
N ASN A 526 2.37 15.74 7.90
CA ASN A 526 2.66 15.25 6.54
C ASN A 526 2.24 16.25 5.45
N ARG A 527 1.22 17.08 5.71
CA ARG A 527 0.77 18.16 4.82
C ARG A 527 1.61 19.45 4.98
N ALA A 528 2.00 19.82 6.20
CA ALA A 528 2.69 21.07 6.48
C ALA A 528 4.19 21.03 6.13
N ALA A 529 4.82 19.86 6.22
CA ALA A 529 6.26 19.67 6.01
C ALA A 529 6.81 20.18 4.66
N PRO A 530 6.11 20.10 3.51
CA PRO A 530 6.63 20.59 2.24
C PRO A 530 6.24 22.04 1.89
N LEU A 531 5.43 22.74 2.71
CA LEU A 531 4.89 24.08 2.36
C LEU A 531 5.64 25.27 2.95
N ASN A 532 6.51 25.08 3.94
CA ASN A 532 7.27 26.18 4.53
C ASN A 532 8.77 26.01 4.23
N LEU A 533 9.28 26.81 3.28
CA LEU A 533 10.68 26.80 2.82
C LEU A 533 11.68 27.06 3.95
N ASP A 534 11.23 27.74 5.01
CA ASP A 534 12.00 28.07 6.21
C ASP A 534 11.76 27.12 7.38
N SER A 535 11.03 26.02 7.16
CA SER A 535 10.82 25.01 8.19
C SER A 535 12.17 24.46 8.68
N PRO A 536 12.41 24.39 10.01
CA PRO A 536 13.59 23.74 10.58
C PRO A 536 13.76 22.28 10.10
N ILE A 537 12.66 21.62 9.75
CA ILE A 537 12.66 20.26 9.18
C ILE A 537 13.21 20.28 7.76
N LEU A 538 12.81 21.26 6.93
CA LEU A 538 13.32 21.40 5.57
C LEU A 538 14.79 21.85 5.57
N GLN A 539 15.19 22.70 6.52
CA GLN A 539 16.58 23.10 6.73
C GLN A 539 17.45 21.93 7.20
N ALA A 540 16.99 21.12 8.16
CA ALA A 540 17.68 19.90 8.58
C ALA A 540 17.75 18.86 7.45
N GLN A 541 16.71 18.75 6.61
CA GLN A 541 16.73 17.89 5.42
C GLN A 541 17.70 18.39 4.35
N ARG A 542 17.75 19.70 4.09
CA ARG A 542 18.70 20.33 3.16
C ARG A 542 20.14 20.20 3.66
N TRP A 543 20.37 20.41 4.96
CA TRP A 543 21.66 20.21 5.62
C TRP A 543 22.10 18.74 5.53
N ALA A 544 21.24 17.79 5.84
CA ALA A 544 21.58 16.37 5.69
C ALA A 544 21.72 15.94 4.21
N GLN A 545 21.03 16.60 3.26
CA GLN A 545 21.27 16.41 1.83
C GLN A 545 22.62 16.98 1.36
N SER A 546 23.01 18.17 1.83
CA SER A 546 24.28 18.81 1.46
C SER A 546 25.49 18.03 1.97
N HIS A 547 25.33 17.30 3.09
CA HIS A 547 26.34 16.44 3.70
C HIS A 547 26.24 14.97 3.28
N GLY A 548 25.37 14.62 2.31
CA GLY A 548 25.27 13.26 1.77
C GLY A 548 24.61 12.22 2.70
N LEU A 549 24.07 12.66 3.84
CA LEU A 549 23.43 11.84 4.87
C LEU A 549 22.00 11.41 4.50
N LEU A 550 21.33 12.15 3.60
CA LEU A 550 20.00 11.82 3.09
C LEU A 550 20.01 11.57 1.58
N GLN A 551 20.25 10.32 1.16
CA GLN A 551 20.04 9.93 -0.24
C GLN A 551 18.54 9.84 -0.62
N THR A 552 17.63 10.03 0.35
CA THR A 552 16.28 9.49 0.24
C THR A 552 15.11 10.26 0.81
N VAL A 553 15.25 11.55 1.06
CA VAL A 553 14.07 12.44 1.00
C VAL A 553 13.64 12.53 -0.46
N ARG A 554 13.01 11.47 -0.97
CA ARG A 554 12.88 11.14 -2.39
C ARG A 554 11.52 11.48 -2.99
N ARG A 555 10.58 12.03 -2.23
CA ARG A 555 9.21 12.31 -2.72
C ARG A 555 8.74 13.74 -2.41
N GLY A 556 8.78 14.18 -1.16
CA GLY A 556 8.24 15.50 -0.76
C GLY A 556 8.92 16.73 -1.37
N VAL A 557 10.26 16.74 -1.44
CA VAL A 557 11.04 17.90 -1.92
C VAL A 557 11.10 17.99 -3.46
N GLN A 558 10.88 16.88 -4.17
CA GLN A 558 10.87 16.86 -5.65
C GLN A 558 9.49 17.19 -6.25
N GLY A 559 8.41 17.09 -5.47
CA GLY A 559 7.06 17.22 -6.00
C GLY A 559 6.68 18.59 -6.52
N PHE A 560 7.03 19.64 -5.77
CA PHE A 560 6.69 21.02 -6.13
C PHE A 560 7.39 21.42 -7.44
N PRO A 561 8.71 21.20 -7.59
CA PRO A 561 9.39 21.50 -8.84
C PRO A 561 8.91 20.70 -10.06
N VAL A 562 8.52 19.42 -9.89
CA VAL A 562 7.99 18.61 -11.00
C VAL A 562 6.58 19.04 -11.39
N LEU A 563 5.75 19.41 -10.42
CA LEU A 563 4.39 19.90 -10.68
C LEU A 563 4.41 21.18 -11.52
N GLU A 564 5.28 22.15 -11.19
CA GLU A 564 5.45 23.38 -11.97
C GLU A 564 5.84 23.07 -13.42
N ALA A 565 6.80 22.17 -13.63
CA ALA A 565 7.24 21.77 -14.97
C ALA A 565 6.09 21.14 -15.79
N GLN A 566 5.27 20.29 -15.16
CA GLN A 566 4.10 19.69 -15.79
C GLN A 566 3.02 20.73 -16.11
N GLN A 567 2.77 21.67 -15.21
CA GLN A 567 1.82 22.78 -15.44
C GLN A 567 2.33 23.72 -16.55
N TRP A 568 3.63 24.00 -16.60
CA TRP A 568 4.25 24.76 -17.66
C TRP A 568 4.07 24.05 -19.00
N ALA A 569 4.37 22.75 -19.08
CA ALA A 569 4.22 21.95 -20.30
C ALA A 569 2.76 21.99 -20.81
N ARG A 570 1.79 21.86 -19.90
CA ARG A 570 0.36 21.97 -20.23
C ARG A 570 -0.03 23.32 -20.85
N LYS A 571 0.61 24.41 -20.42
CA LYS A 571 0.26 25.78 -20.84
C LYS A 571 1.03 26.27 -22.07
N HIS A 572 2.28 25.83 -22.25
CA HIS A 572 3.22 26.44 -23.20
C HIS A 572 3.65 25.53 -24.34
N THR A 573 3.12 24.32 -24.45
CA THR A 573 3.46 23.40 -25.56
C THR A 573 2.23 22.90 -26.29
N PRO A 574 2.32 22.58 -27.59
CA PRO A 574 1.26 21.92 -28.36
C PRO A 574 0.78 20.61 -27.70
N SER A 575 -0.49 20.23 -27.89
CA SER A 575 -1.10 19.04 -27.28
C SER A 575 -0.44 17.72 -27.68
N ASP A 576 0.13 17.67 -28.89
CA ASP A 576 0.84 16.53 -29.48
C ASP A 576 2.31 16.44 -29.07
N SER A 577 2.81 17.38 -28.24
CA SER A 577 4.20 17.37 -27.77
C SER A 577 4.52 16.12 -26.96
N LEU A 578 5.56 15.39 -27.38
CA LEU A 578 6.09 14.20 -26.71
C LEU A 578 7.27 14.57 -25.80
N PHE A 579 7.08 14.38 -24.49
CA PHE A 579 8.09 14.62 -23.47
C PHE A 579 8.77 13.33 -23.06
N LEU A 580 10.09 13.32 -23.12
CA LEU A 580 10.91 12.26 -22.54
C LEU A 580 11.30 12.62 -21.12
N THR A 581 11.02 11.72 -20.17
CA THR A 581 11.49 11.86 -18.79
C THR A 581 12.47 10.74 -18.47
N THR A 582 13.61 11.07 -17.87
CA THR A 582 14.62 10.07 -17.45
C THR A 582 14.25 9.35 -16.15
N TRP A 583 13.11 9.70 -15.57
CA TRP A 583 12.53 9.07 -14.37
C TRP A 583 11.04 8.79 -14.57
N ARG A 584 10.48 8.09 -13.59
CA ARG A 584 9.08 7.68 -13.55
C ARG A 584 8.21 8.74 -12.91
N ASN A 585 7.15 9.14 -13.60
CA ASN A 585 6.14 10.07 -13.08
C ASN A 585 4.79 9.84 -13.80
N ALA A 586 3.74 10.51 -13.32
CA ALA A 586 2.42 10.54 -13.94
C ALA A 586 2.28 11.77 -14.84
N TRP A 587 3.23 11.94 -15.78
CA TRP A 587 3.30 13.11 -16.65
C TRP A 587 1.97 13.40 -17.35
N ILE A 588 1.34 12.37 -17.94
CA ILE A 588 0.11 12.54 -18.72
C ILE A 588 -1.02 13.09 -17.85
N ALA A 589 -1.15 12.61 -16.60
CA ALA A 589 -2.25 13.01 -15.73
C ALA A 589 -2.22 14.50 -15.35
N THR A 590 -1.02 15.08 -15.22
CA THR A 590 -0.86 16.48 -14.80
C THR A 590 -0.61 17.40 -15.98
N ALA A 591 0.35 17.05 -16.85
CA ALA A 591 0.71 17.85 -18.02
C ALA A 591 -0.30 17.74 -19.15
N ARG A 592 -1.07 16.63 -19.24
CA ARG A 592 -1.93 16.31 -20.40
C ARG A 592 -1.14 16.40 -21.71
N ARG A 593 0.10 15.93 -21.67
CA ARG A 593 1.01 15.84 -22.80
C ARG A 593 1.51 14.41 -22.90
N ARG A 594 1.90 14.05 -24.10
CA ARG A 594 2.41 12.72 -24.40
C ARG A 594 3.69 12.45 -23.62
N HIS A 595 3.90 11.19 -23.28
CA HIS A 595 5.00 10.79 -22.40
C HIS A 595 5.80 9.61 -22.97
N PHE A 596 7.12 9.78 -23.01
CA PHE A 596 8.06 8.71 -23.34
C PHE A 596 8.97 8.41 -22.15
N TYR A 597 9.08 7.13 -21.81
CA TYR A 597 10.06 6.64 -20.84
C TYR A 597 11.12 5.79 -21.57
N PRO A 598 12.42 6.15 -21.52
CA PRO A 598 13.45 5.60 -22.41
C PRO A 598 14.00 4.23 -22.00
N ILE A 599 13.41 3.58 -21.00
CA ILE A 599 13.95 2.34 -20.42
C ILE A 599 12.88 1.26 -20.52
N THR A 600 13.28 0.05 -20.92
CA THR A 600 12.37 -1.10 -20.98
C THR A 600 11.96 -1.51 -19.57
N PHE A 601 10.67 -1.80 -19.41
CA PHE A 601 10.01 -2.00 -18.13
C PHE A 601 9.36 -3.38 -18.07
N GLU A 602 10.22 -4.39 -18.10
CA GLU A 602 9.83 -5.80 -18.22
C GLU A 602 9.22 -6.35 -16.92
N PHE A 603 9.61 -5.81 -15.77
CA PHE A 603 9.24 -6.31 -14.43
C PHE A 603 7.88 -5.83 -13.88
N TYR A 604 7.08 -5.16 -14.70
CA TYR A 604 5.75 -4.66 -14.33
C TYR A 604 4.70 -4.92 -15.42
N SER A 605 5.15 -5.16 -16.65
CA SER A 605 4.35 -4.82 -17.83
C SER A 605 4.73 -5.60 -19.08
N TYR A 606 5.42 -6.73 -18.92
CA TYR A 606 5.35 -7.74 -19.96
C TYR A 606 3.95 -8.36 -19.95
N LYS A 607 2.98 -7.61 -20.48
CA LYS A 607 1.68 -8.14 -20.88
C LYS A 607 1.91 -8.63 -22.27
N GLY A 608 1.68 -9.93 -22.43
CA GLY A 608 2.12 -10.70 -23.57
C GLY A 608 1.42 -10.30 -24.85
N PHE A 609 1.77 -9.13 -25.37
CA PHE A 609 1.35 -8.55 -26.62
C PHE A 609 2.59 -8.22 -27.44
N GLU A 610 2.59 -8.56 -28.72
CA GLU A 610 3.71 -8.36 -29.64
C GLU A 610 4.11 -6.88 -29.77
N GLU A 611 3.18 -5.93 -29.63
CA GLU A 611 3.45 -4.49 -29.72
C GLU A 611 4.35 -4.01 -28.57
N ASN A 612 4.20 -4.59 -27.38
CA ASN A 612 5.04 -4.28 -26.22
C ASN A 612 6.46 -4.85 -26.42
N LYS A 613 6.56 -6.04 -27.02
CA LYS A 613 7.81 -6.68 -27.39
C LYS A 613 8.53 -5.89 -28.49
N ALA A 614 7.81 -5.46 -29.53
CA ALA A 614 8.34 -4.62 -30.61
C ALA A 614 8.93 -3.31 -30.07
N ARG A 615 8.25 -2.62 -29.13
CA ARG A 615 8.82 -1.44 -28.47
C ARG A 615 10.09 -1.76 -27.69
N ARG A 616 10.10 -2.88 -26.94
CA ARG A 616 11.30 -3.34 -26.22
C ARG A 616 12.44 -3.50 -27.21
N ASP A 617 12.20 -4.24 -28.29
CA ASP A 617 13.21 -4.61 -29.28
C ASP A 617 13.78 -3.39 -29.98
N ARG A 618 12.91 -2.44 -30.37
CA ARG A 618 13.33 -1.16 -30.94
C ARG A 618 14.20 -0.33 -29.99
N LEU A 619 13.88 -0.31 -28.69
CA LEU A 619 14.72 0.36 -27.70
C LEU A 619 16.06 -0.35 -27.52
N LEU A 620 16.08 -1.68 -27.49
CA LEU A 620 17.31 -2.47 -27.37
C LEU A 620 18.23 -2.25 -28.57
N GLU A 621 17.66 -2.26 -29.77
CA GLU A 621 18.36 -1.97 -31.02
C GLU A 621 18.96 -0.56 -31.01
N PHE A 622 18.20 0.46 -30.59
CA PHE A 622 18.72 1.82 -30.44
C PHE A 622 19.94 1.88 -29.51
N TYR A 623 19.90 1.13 -28.40
CA TYR A 623 21.03 1.03 -27.48
C TYR A 623 22.16 0.09 -27.97
N GLY A 624 22.00 -0.61 -29.09
CA GLY A 624 22.96 -1.62 -29.54
C GLY A 624 23.07 -2.82 -28.59
N ILE A 625 22.03 -3.10 -27.79
CA ILE A 625 21.99 -4.25 -26.88
C ILE A 625 21.46 -5.45 -27.67
N GLN A 626 22.30 -6.47 -27.82
CA GLN A 626 21.91 -7.72 -28.48
C GLN A 626 20.76 -8.41 -27.74
N GLN A 627 19.82 -9.00 -28.50
CA GLN A 627 18.63 -9.66 -27.96
C GLN A 627 18.96 -10.81 -27.02
N GLU A 628 19.98 -11.62 -27.35
CA GLU A 628 20.44 -12.72 -26.49
C GLU A 628 20.95 -12.20 -25.14
N PHE A 629 21.76 -11.15 -25.16
CA PHE A 629 22.22 -10.49 -23.94
C PHE A 629 21.06 -9.91 -23.13
N ALA A 630 20.09 -9.26 -23.79
CA ALA A 630 18.90 -8.73 -23.14
C ALA A 630 18.05 -9.83 -22.50
N ALA A 631 17.91 -10.98 -23.16
CA ALA A 631 17.19 -12.16 -22.65
C ALA A 631 17.85 -12.72 -21.38
N LEU A 632 19.18 -12.78 -21.34
CA LEU A 632 19.94 -13.24 -20.16
C LEU A 632 19.89 -12.23 -18.99
N ASN A 633 19.74 -10.95 -19.28
CA ASN A 633 19.83 -9.86 -18.29
C ASN A 633 18.47 -9.20 -17.97
N ARG A 634 17.35 -9.85 -18.26
CA ARG A 634 16.00 -9.28 -18.13
C ARG A 634 15.70 -8.61 -16.78
N GLY A 635 14.77 -7.66 -16.80
CA GLY A 635 14.28 -6.99 -15.59
C GLY A 635 15.29 -5.99 -14.98
N PRO A 636 15.71 -6.13 -13.70
CA PRO A 636 16.58 -5.14 -13.04
C PRO A 636 17.95 -4.96 -13.70
N GLY A 637 18.55 -6.03 -14.24
CA GLY A 637 19.87 -6.00 -14.87
C GLY A 637 19.87 -5.11 -16.12
N LEU A 638 18.97 -5.41 -17.07
CA LEU A 638 18.78 -4.67 -18.30
C LEU A 638 18.41 -3.20 -18.03
N ARG A 639 17.54 -2.95 -17.05
CA ARG A 639 17.23 -1.59 -16.60
C ARG A 639 18.47 -0.84 -16.12
N LYS A 640 19.36 -1.50 -15.37
CA LYS A 640 20.60 -0.88 -14.87
C LYS A 640 21.52 -0.52 -16.03
N LEU A 641 21.65 -1.42 -17.01
CA LEU A 641 22.44 -1.17 -18.22
C LEU A 641 21.90 0.01 -19.03
N GLN A 642 20.62 0.02 -19.39
CA GLN A 642 20.02 1.13 -20.15
C GLN A 642 20.15 2.47 -19.43
N ARG A 643 20.04 2.49 -18.10
CA ARG A 643 20.30 3.69 -17.29
C ARG A 643 21.74 4.16 -17.37
N GLN A 644 22.69 3.24 -17.40
CA GLN A 644 24.10 3.57 -17.56
C GLN A 644 24.37 4.17 -18.94
N MET A 645 23.78 3.60 -19.99
CA MET A 645 23.90 4.12 -21.36
C MET A 645 23.28 5.52 -21.49
N LEU A 646 22.07 5.72 -20.99
CA LEU A 646 21.40 7.03 -20.99
C LEU A 646 22.17 8.12 -20.25
N ARG A 647 22.93 7.75 -19.20
CA ARG A 647 23.80 8.70 -18.49
C ARG A 647 25.00 9.14 -19.32
N GLY A 648 25.39 8.35 -20.31
CA GLY A 648 26.49 8.64 -21.24
C GLY A 648 26.07 9.47 -22.44
N PHE A 649 24.78 9.71 -22.68
CA PHE A 649 24.31 10.44 -23.85
C PHE A 649 24.77 11.90 -23.82
N GLY A 650 25.41 12.33 -24.90
CA GLY A 650 25.62 13.71 -25.27
C GLY A 650 24.50 14.22 -26.17
N ASP A 651 24.72 15.39 -26.76
CA ASP A 651 23.73 16.09 -27.57
C ASP A 651 23.37 15.28 -28.82
N ASP A 652 24.35 14.70 -29.51
CA ASP A 652 24.11 13.91 -30.73
C ASP A 652 23.28 12.66 -30.44
N GLU A 653 23.53 11.94 -29.35
CA GLU A 653 22.72 10.78 -28.98
C GLU A 653 21.29 11.17 -28.60
N TRP A 654 21.09 12.31 -27.91
CA TRP A 654 19.75 12.81 -27.60
C TRP A 654 18.99 13.25 -28.84
N LEU A 655 19.65 13.88 -29.82
CA LEU A 655 19.05 14.23 -31.12
C LEU A 655 18.69 12.97 -31.90
N ARG A 656 19.59 11.99 -31.98
CA ARG A 656 19.29 10.68 -32.60
C ARG A 656 18.11 9.99 -31.93
N PHE A 657 18.04 10.03 -30.60
CA PHE A 657 16.90 9.49 -29.86
C PHE A 657 15.61 10.24 -30.20
N ALA A 658 15.68 11.56 -30.26
CA ALA A 658 14.55 12.42 -30.58
C ALA A 658 14.01 12.16 -31.98
N ASP A 659 14.89 12.00 -32.96
CA ASP A 659 14.51 11.66 -34.34
C ASP A 659 13.90 10.25 -34.42
N GLU A 660 14.50 9.26 -33.76
CA GLU A 660 14.01 7.88 -33.75
C GLU A 660 12.61 7.77 -33.13
N PHE A 661 12.40 8.36 -31.95
CA PHE A 661 11.18 8.20 -31.16
C PHE A 661 10.23 9.40 -31.25
N ALA A 662 10.49 10.34 -32.16
CA ALA A 662 9.74 11.59 -32.34
C ALA A 662 9.58 12.42 -31.04
N VAL A 663 10.60 12.40 -30.17
CA VAL A 663 10.60 13.16 -28.91
C VAL A 663 10.80 14.64 -29.21
N THR A 664 9.95 15.48 -28.65
CA THR A 664 10.01 16.93 -28.86
C THR A 664 10.74 17.66 -27.74
N HIS A 665 10.66 17.13 -26.52
CA HIS A 665 11.19 17.76 -25.32
C HIS A 665 11.89 16.74 -24.43
N LEU A 666 13.04 17.11 -23.88
CA LEU A 666 13.76 16.33 -22.87
C LEU A 666 13.60 16.97 -21.51
N VAL A 667 13.10 16.20 -20.55
CA VAL A 667 12.98 16.62 -19.15
C VAL A 667 14.10 15.97 -18.33
N THR A 668 14.92 16.78 -17.67
CA THR A 668 15.98 16.31 -16.78
C THR A 668 15.81 16.83 -15.35
N ILE A 669 16.29 16.05 -14.37
CA ILE A 669 16.38 16.48 -12.97
C ILE A 669 17.79 17.00 -12.71
N LYS A 670 17.92 18.18 -12.10
CA LYS A 670 19.20 18.81 -11.73
C LYS A 670 20.01 18.07 -10.64
N ASN A 671 19.48 17.00 -10.04
CA ASN A 671 20.04 16.37 -8.85
C ASN A 671 21.30 15.52 -9.16
N ARG A 672 22.24 15.43 -8.20
CA ARG A 672 23.58 14.81 -8.27
C ARG A 672 23.63 13.38 -8.85
N PHE A 673 22.56 12.58 -8.73
CA PHE A 673 22.53 11.16 -9.16
C PHE A 673 22.24 10.93 -10.65
N TYR A 674 21.71 11.94 -11.33
CA TYR A 674 21.46 11.93 -12.77
C TYR A 674 22.04 13.21 -13.36
N ARG A 675 23.30 13.52 -13.03
CA ARG A 675 24.07 14.58 -13.70
C ARG A 675 24.12 14.24 -15.19
N THR A 676 23.08 14.64 -15.90
CA THR A 676 23.18 14.95 -17.32
C THR A 676 24.13 16.13 -17.36
N ARG A 677 25.20 15.99 -18.15
CA ARG A 677 26.02 17.14 -18.50
C ARG A 677 25.06 18.24 -19.01
N PRO A 678 25.30 19.52 -18.70
CA PRO A 678 24.55 20.59 -19.35
C PRO A 678 24.58 20.32 -20.86
N LEU A 679 23.39 20.21 -21.47
CA LEU A 679 23.24 20.00 -22.90
C LEU A 679 23.22 21.37 -23.56
N THR A 680 23.65 21.48 -24.82
CA THR A 680 23.66 22.77 -25.52
C THR A 680 22.29 23.17 -26.06
N PHE A 681 21.29 22.31 -25.92
CA PHE A 681 19.92 22.57 -26.35
C PHE A 681 19.27 23.77 -25.66
N PRO A 682 18.32 24.46 -26.33
CA PRO A 682 17.53 25.52 -25.72
C PRO A 682 16.77 25.04 -24.47
N VAL A 683 16.99 25.72 -23.34
CA VAL A 683 16.24 25.48 -22.10
C VAL A 683 14.98 26.33 -22.12
N VAL A 684 13.83 25.69 -22.31
CA VAL A 684 12.53 26.36 -22.40
C VAL A 684 11.82 26.48 -21.03
N PHE A 685 12.24 25.68 -20.06
CA PHE A 685 11.81 25.79 -18.67
C PHE A 685 12.90 25.35 -17.71
N GLN A 686 13.04 26.07 -16.59
CA GLN A 686 13.97 25.70 -15.54
C GLN A 686 13.46 26.18 -14.18
N ASN A 687 13.50 25.28 -13.18
CA ASN A 687 13.38 25.64 -11.77
C ASN A 687 14.47 24.95 -10.93
N GLU A 688 14.34 24.91 -9.60
CA GLU A 688 15.36 24.37 -8.70
C GLU A 688 15.73 22.91 -8.97
N SER A 689 14.78 22.08 -9.44
CA SER A 689 15.00 20.64 -9.62
C SER A 689 14.86 20.14 -11.04
N VAL A 690 14.19 20.85 -11.93
CA VAL A 690 13.86 20.37 -13.28
C VAL A 690 14.37 21.35 -14.35
N ARG A 691 14.82 20.79 -15.47
CA ARG A 691 15.04 21.50 -16.73
C ARG A 691 14.25 20.81 -17.84
N ILE A 692 13.67 21.60 -18.73
CA ILE A 692 13.08 21.13 -19.97
C ILE A 692 13.89 21.72 -21.11
N TYR A 693 14.45 20.85 -21.94
CA TYR A 693 15.11 21.20 -23.18
C TYR A 693 14.15 20.95 -24.35
N GLU A 694 14.18 21.84 -25.33
CA GLU A 694 13.55 21.61 -26.62
C GLU A 694 14.52 20.86 -27.54
N LEU A 695 14.09 19.72 -28.08
CA LEU A 695 14.92 18.87 -28.95
C LEU A 695 14.62 19.09 -30.45
N LYS A 696 13.49 19.70 -30.78
CA LYS A 696 13.14 20.00 -32.17
C LYS A 696 14.11 21.06 -32.70
N ARG A 697 14.91 20.70 -33.71
CA ARG A 697 15.33 21.68 -34.73
C ARG A 697 14.06 22.21 -35.39
N ASN A 698 13.91 23.53 -35.51
CA ASN A 698 12.87 24.17 -36.30
C ASN A 698 12.97 23.69 -37.77
N ARG A 699 12.43 22.50 -38.11
CA ARG A 699 12.34 22.01 -39.50
C ARG A 699 11.41 22.89 -40.36
N HIS A 700 10.69 23.84 -39.75
CA HIS A 700 9.93 24.87 -40.45
C HIS A 700 10.73 26.15 -40.73
N ALA A 701 11.83 26.43 -40.02
CA ALA A 701 12.67 27.59 -40.34
C ALA A 701 13.47 27.35 -41.62
N ASP A 702 13.97 26.12 -41.85
CA ASP A 702 14.75 25.79 -43.05
C ASP A 702 13.91 25.58 -44.33
N LYS A 703 12.58 25.53 -44.21
CA LYS A 703 11.65 25.46 -45.36
C LYS A 703 11.06 26.81 -45.78
N GLN A 704 11.39 27.90 -45.07
CA GLN A 704 11.08 29.26 -45.50
C GLN A 704 12.30 30.00 -46.08
N THR A 705 13.48 29.37 -46.04
CA THR A 705 14.73 29.84 -46.66
C THR A 705 15.19 28.96 -47.84
N GLN A 706 14.35 28.04 -48.30
CA GLN A 706 14.44 27.37 -49.60
C GLN A 706 13.16 27.68 -50.37
#